data_AF-A0A918N3Z0-F1
#
_entry.id   AF-A0A918N3Z0-F1
#
_cell.length_a   1.000
_cell.length_b   1.000
_cell.length_c   1.000
_cell.angle_alpha   90.00
_cell.angle_beta   90.00
_cell.angle_gamma   90.00
#
_symmetry.space_group_name_H-M   'P 1'
#
loop_
_entity.id
_entity.type
_entity.pdbx_description
1 polymer ?
#
loop_
_entity_poly.entity_id
_entity_poly.type
_entity_poly.pdbx_seq_one_letter_code
_entity_poly.pdbx_strand_id
1 'polypeptide(L)'
;MTFKEQILQGIPEILPKKRSLDPKVSRAPKRKQILSTEEKKLALKNALRYFPKDWHKELAIEFLEELNTYGRIYMYRFMPEYEISARSIHEYPSKTNQAAGIMLMIQNNLDHAVAQHPYELITYGGNGAVFQNWAQYLLTMQYLATMTDEQTLHMYSGHPMGLFPSSNDAPRVVVTNGMMIPNYSKPDDWEKYNALGVTQYGQMTAGSYMYIGPQGIVHGTTITVMNAFRKTLKPTETSAGKIFLTSGLGGMSGAQPKAGNIAGCITICAEVNPKAATKRHEQGWVDEIIDDINDLVTRTKKAMDQKEIVSIAYQGNVVDIWEKFYDENIHIQLGSDQTSLHNPWSGGYYPAGLSYDEANTLISTNPDAFKQKVQESLRRQADAINKHTARGTYFFDYGNAFLLEASRAGADIMAKNGIDFKYPSYVQDILGPMCFDYGFGPFRWVCTSGKPEDLDTTDQIALEVMESIKKVSPKEIQQQMQDNITWIREAKQNKLVVGSQARILYADAEGRIKIAEAFNQAIQTGKITAPVVLGRDHHDVSGTDSPYRETSNIYDGSKFTADMAIHNVIGDSFRGATWVSIHNGGGVGWGEVINGGFGMLLDGTEEASKKLERMLFYDVNNGISRRSWARNEEALFAIKREMERTPQLKVTLPNLVDDELLENFI
;
A
#
# COMPACT_ATOMS: atom_id res chain seq x y z
N MET A 1 -19.05 0.71 -30.72
CA MET A 1 -17.61 1.04 -30.81
C MET A 1 -16.82 -0.11 -30.21
N THR A 2 -15.75 -0.53 -30.85
CA THR A 2 -14.80 -1.52 -30.31
C THR A 2 -14.09 -0.94 -29.06
N PHE A 3 -13.43 -1.80 -28.28
CA PHE A 3 -12.61 -1.38 -27.14
C PHE A 3 -11.59 -0.28 -27.55
N LYS A 4 -10.87 -0.50 -28.65
CA LYS A 4 -9.85 0.43 -29.16
C LYS A 4 -10.46 1.79 -29.56
N GLU A 5 -11.60 1.77 -30.25
CA GLU A 5 -12.31 3.00 -30.64
C GLU A 5 -12.77 3.80 -29.42
N GLN A 6 -13.31 3.13 -28.38
CA GLN A 6 -13.74 3.82 -27.16
C GLN A 6 -12.57 4.46 -26.40
N ILE A 7 -11.41 3.79 -26.34
CA ILE A 7 -10.21 4.36 -25.72
C ILE A 7 -9.71 5.59 -26.50
N LEU A 8 -9.64 5.51 -27.83
CA LEU A 8 -9.18 6.61 -28.69
C LEU A 8 -10.14 7.81 -28.71
N GLN A 9 -11.43 7.58 -28.44
CA GLN A 9 -12.44 8.64 -28.41
C GLN A 9 -12.23 9.63 -27.25
N GLY A 10 -11.83 9.14 -26.07
CA GLY A 10 -11.79 9.96 -24.87
C GLY A 10 -13.20 10.39 -24.43
N ILE A 11 -13.43 11.70 -24.28
CA ILE A 11 -14.78 12.22 -24.03
C ILE A 11 -15.64 12.00 -25.28
N PRO A 12 -16.83 11.36 -25.19
CA PRO A 12 -17.69 11.14 -26.34
C PRO A 12 -18.05 12.44 -27.09
N GLU A 13 -18.35 12.34 -28.39
CA GLU A 13 -18.78 13.49 -29.18
C GLU A 13 -20.26 13.87 -28.94
N ILE A 14 -21.05 12.91 -28.47
CA ILE A 14 -22.48 13.05 -28.16
C ILE A 14 -22.69 12.69 -26.69
N LEU A 15 -23.54 13.45 -26.02
CA LEU A 15 -23.86 13.22 -24.61
C LEU A 15 -24.44 11.81 -24.43
N PRO A 16 -23.73 10.90 -23.72
CA PRO A 16 -24.21 9.53 -23.55
C PRO A 16 -25.43 9.51 -22.63
N LYS A 17 -26.21 8.43 -22.70
CA LYS A 17 -27.38 8.24 -21.83
C LYS A 17 -26.95 8.14 -20.36
N LYS A 18 -27.80 8.60 -19.44
CA LYS A 18 -27.58 8.44 -18.00
C LYS A 18 -27.42 6.95 -17.67
N ARG A 19 -26.43 6.61 -16.85
CA ARG A 19 -26.07 5.22 -16.55
C ARG A 19 -26.88 4.68 -15.37
N SER A 20 -27.40 3.47 -15.51
CA SER A 20 -27.90 2.68 -14.37
C SER A 20 -26.73 1.97 -13.69
N LEU A 21 -26.76 1.94 -12.36
CA LEU A 21 -25.69 1.36 -11.56
C LEU A 21 -26.17 0.03 -10.97
N ASP A 22 -25.35 -1.02 -11.09
CA ASP A 22 -25.64 -2.31 -10.48
C ASP A 22 -25.56 -2.19 -8.93
N PRO A 23 -26.65 -2.45 -8.19
CA PRO A 23 -26.65 -2.36 -6.73
C PRO A 23 -25.82 -3.45 -6.05
N LYS A 24 -25.43 -4.51 -6.77
CA LYS A 24 -24.60 -5.60 -6.23
C LYS A 24 -23.11 -5.25 -6.17
N VAL A 25 -22.67 -4.26 -6.95
CA VAL A 25 -21.27 -3.81 -6.95
C VAL A 25 -21.01 -2.99 -5.69
N SER A 26 -19.90 -3.28 -4.99
CA SER A 26 -19.52 -2.56 -3.77
C SER A 26 -19.36 -1.06 -4.05
N ARG A 27 -19.93 -0.23 -3.17
CA ARG A 27 -19.95 1.23 -3.29
C ARG A 27 -19.19 1.89 -2.15
N ALA A 28 -18.51 2.99 -2.46
CA ALA A 28 -17.89 3.81 -1.43
C ALA A 28 -18.95 4.45 -0.50
N PRO A 29 -18.65 4.62 0.80
CA PRO A 29 -19.55 5.31 1.71
C PRO A 29 -19.73 6.78 1.32
N LYS A 30 -20.88 7.36 1.70
CA LYS A 30 -21.15 8.79 1.50
C LYS A 30 -20.09 9.65 2.18
N ARG A 31 -19.55 10.63 1.47
CA ARG A 31 -18.52 11.55 1.97
C ARG A 31 -19.12 12.73 2.74
N LYS A 32 -18.30 13.32 3.62
CA LYS A 32 -18.66 14.48 4.45
C LYS A 32 -19.13 15.65 3.58
N GLN A 33 -20.30 16.21 3.89
CA GLN A 33 -20.84 17.40 3.23
C GLN A 33 -20.25 18.66 3.87
N ILE A 34 -19.03 19.02 3.48
CA ILE A 34 -18.29 20.15 4.08
C ILE A 34 -18.32 21.44 3.25
N LEU A 35 -18.76 21.37 1.99
CA LEU A 35 -18.77 22.53 1.09
C LEU A 35 -19.90 23.51 1.42
N SER A 36 -19.56 24.80 1.49
CA SER A 36 -20.50 25.92 1.47
C SER A 36 -21.24 26.02 0.13
N THR A 37 -22.29 26.83 0.05
CA THR A 37 -23.05 27.04 -1.20
C THR A 37 -22.17 27.56 -2.35
N GLU A 38 -21.27 28.50 -2.08
CA GLU A 38 -20.35 29.02 -3.10
C GLU A 38 -19.32 27.97 -3.54
N GLU A 39 -18.85 27.15 -2.61
CA GLU A 39 -17.96 26.03 -2.92
C GLU A 39 -18.67 24.92 -3.69
N LYS A 40 -19.95 24.65 -3.44
CA LYS A 40 -20.75 23.74 -4.29
C LYS A 40 -20.87 24.27 -5.71
N LYS A 41 -21.13 25.58 -5.89
CA LYS A 41 -21.10 26.21 -7.23
C LYS A 41 -19.72 26.07 -7.88
N LEU A 42 -18.63 26.22 -7.11
CA LEU A 42 -17.27 26.03 -7.60
C LEU A 42 -17.00 24.57 -8.00
N ALA A 43 -17.42 23.59 -7.20
CA ALA A 43 -17.30 22.17 -7.53
C ALA A 43 -18.00 21.85 -8.85
N LEU A 44 -19.20 22.39 -9.09
CA LEU A 44 -19.91 22.23 -10.36
C LEU A 44 -19.15 22.87 -11.53
N LYS A 45 -18.62 24.10 -11.37
CA LYS A 45 -17.78 24.74 -12.40
C LYS A 45 -16.55 23.89 -12.73
N ASN A 46 -15.89 23.36 -11.69
CA ASN A 46 -14.71 22.51 -11.84
C ASN A 46 -15.05 21.18 -12.53
N ALA A 47 -16.19 20.57 -12.24
CA ALA A 47 -16.65 19.35 -12.91
C ALA A 47 -17.05 19.61 -14.37
N LEU A 48 -17.70 20.73 -14.67
CA LEU A 48 -18.17 21.07 -16.02
C LEU A 48 -17.04 21.43 -16.99
N ARG A 49 -15.83 21.75 -16.50
CA ARG A 49 -14.68 22.12 -17.33
C ARG A 49 -14.26 21.04 -18.35
N TYR A 50 -14.63 19.79 -18.09
CA TYR A 50 -14.30 18.65 -18.95
C TYR A 50 -15.24 18.51 -20.16
N PHE A 51 -16.33 19.28 -20.22
CA PHE A 51 -17.41 19.03 -21.17
C PHE A 51 -17.76 20.27 -22.02
N PRO A 52 -18.28 20.07 -23.24
CA PRO A 52 -18.79 21.14 -24.08
C PRO A 52 -19.90 21.95 -23.39
N LYS A 53 -19.94 23.25 -23.67
CA LYS A 53 -20.90 24.20 -23.07
C LYS A 53 -22.36 23.77 -23.23
N ASP A 54 -22.70 23.16 -24.36
CA ASP A 54 -24.07 22.74 -24.67
C ASP A 54 -24.60 21.66 -23.71
N TRP A 55 -23.71 20.92 -23.04
CA TRP A 55 -24.08 19.89 -22.08
C TRP A 55 -24.19 20.43 -20.65
N HIS A 56 -23.69 21.65 -20.39
CA HIS A 56 -23.54 22.17 -19.04
C HIS A 56 -24.87 22.25 -18.29
N LYS A 57 -25.97 22.57 -18.96
CA LYS A 57 -27.29 22.66 -18.31
C LYS A 57 -27.74 21.30 -17.76
N GLU A 58 -27.60 20.23 -18.54
CA GLU A 58 -28.00 18.88 -18.13
C GLU A 58 -27.02 18.33 -17.09
N LEU A 59 -25.72 18.44 -17.36
CA LEU A 59 -24.68 17.92 -16.47
C LEU A 59 -24.61 18.67 -15.14
N ALA A 60 -24.92 19.96 -15.07
CA ALA A 60 -24.94 20.70 -13.80
C ALA A 60 -25.99 20.13 -12.84
N ILE A 61 -27.15 19.72 -13.36
CA ILE A 61 -28.23 19.12 -12.56
C ILE A 61 -27.77 17.75 -12.05
N GLU A 62 -27.22 16.91 -12.93
CA GLU A 62 -26.74 15.58 -12.58
C GLU A 62 -25.56 15.61 -11.60
N PHE A 63 -24.57 16.48 -11.83
CA PHE A 63 -23.43 16.61 -10.93
C PHE A 63 -23.80 17.19 -9.57
N LEU A 64 -24.82 18.06 -9.50
CA LEU A 64 -25.35 18.51 -8.23
C LEU A 64 -26.07 17.37 -7.48
N GLU A 65 -26.80 16.52 -8.20
CA GLU A 65 -27.42 15.31 -7.64
C GLU A 65 -26.35 14.36 -7.07
N GLU A 66 -25.29 14.08 -7.83
CA GLU A 66 -24.16 13.27 -7.35
C GLU A 66 -23.51 13.89 -6.12
N LEU A 67 -23.20 15.20 -6.16
CA LEU A 67 -22.55 15.90 -5.05
C LEU A 67 -23.39 15.84 -3.77
N ASN A 68 -24.70 15.99 -3.85
CA ASN A 68 -25.58 15.92 -2.68
C ASN A 68 -25.78 14.49 -2.17
N THR A 69 -25.82 13.51 -3.08
CA THR A 69 -26.05 12.11 -2.75
C THR A 69 -24.80 11.48 -2.14
N TYR A 70 -23.64 11.66 -2.78
CA TYR A 70 -22.41 10.94 -2.47
C TYR A 70 -21.34 11.82 -1.79
N GLY A 71 -21.48 13.16 -1.85
CA GLY A 71 -20.43 14.09 -1.41
C GLY A 71 -19.29 14.27 -2.40
N ARG A 72 -19.42 13.69 -3.60
CA ARG A 72 -18.46 13.71 -4.70
C ARG A 72 -19.19 13.69 -6.04
N ILE A 73 -18.50 14.14 -7.08
CA ILE A 73 -18.96 14.11 -8.48
C ILE A 73 -18.09 13.10 -9.21
N TYR A 74 -18.60 11.88 -9.40
CA TYR A 74 -17.89 10.77 -10.06
C TYR A 74 -18.12 10.75 -11.56
N MET A 75 -19.17 11.42 -12.03
CA MET A 75 -19.58 11.49 -13.43
C MET A 75 -19.95 10.11 -13.97
N TYR A 76 -20.83 9.38 -13.28
CA TYR A 76 -21.14 7.97 -13.59
C TYR A 76 -21.64 7.75 -15.02
N ARG A 77 -22.28 8.76 -15.61
CA ARG A 77 -22.70 8.77 -17.02
C ARG A 77 -21.55 8.46 -17.99
N PHE A 78 -20.31 8.78 -17.63
CA PHE A 78 -19.13 8.63 -18.49
C PHE A 78 -18.27 7.40 -18.18
N MET A 79 -18.71 6.52 -17.28
CA MET A 79 -18.07 5.21 -17.12
C MET A 79 -18.09 4.47 -18.48
N PRO A 80 -17.02 3.75 -18.89
CA PRO A 80 -16.98 3.05 -20.18
C PRO A 80 -17.90 1.82 -20.21
N GLU A 81 -18.33 1.41 -21.41
CA GLU A 81 -19.19 0.23 -21.59
C GLU A 81 -18.41 -1.09 -21.64
N TYR A 82 -17.12 -1.04 -22.00
CA TYR A 82 -16.27 -2.22 -21.98
C TYR A 82 -15.94 -2.67 -20.56
N GLU A 83 -15.67 -3.97 -20.41
CA GLU A 83 -15.15 -4.54 -19.17
C GLU A 83 -13.74 -3.97 -18.89
N ILE A 84 -13.58 -3.40 -17.69
CA ILE A 84 -12.31 -2.90 -17.19
C ILE A 84 -11.59 -4.06 -16.53
N SER A 85 -10.52 -4.52 -17.17
CA SER A 85 -9.61 -5.54 -16.68
C SER A 85 -8.24 -5.36 -17.31
N ALA A 86 -7.20 -5.95 -16.73
CA ALA A 86 -5.89 -6.01 -17.36
C ALA A 86 -5.95 -6.94 -18.59
N ARG A 87 -5.69 -6.39 -19.78
CA ARG A 87 -5.65 -7.14 -21.05
C ARG A 87 -4.21 -7.44 -21.45
N SER A 88 -4.02 -8.26 -22.48
CA SER A 88 -2.70 -8.36 -23.11
C SER A 88 -2.28 -6.97 -23.63
N ILE A 89 -1.00 -6.61 -23.47
CA ILE A 89 -0.47 -5.31 -23.89
C ILE A 89 -0.77 -4.98 -25.36
N HIS A 90 -0.85 -5.98 -26.22
CA HIS A 90 -1.11 -5.84 -27.65
C HIS A 90 -2.58 -5.52 -27.99
N GLU A 91 -3.50 -5.66 -27.03
CA GLU A 91 -4.92 -5.32 -27.19
C GLU A 91 -5.18 -3.82 -27.02
N TYR A 92 -4.27 -3.09 -26.37
CA TYR A 92 -4.41 -1.65 -26.18
C TYR A 92 -4.07 -0.88 -27.46
N PRO A 93 -4.87 0.15 -27.84
CA PRO A 93 -4.44 1.09 -28.87
C PRO A 93 -3.33 1.95 -28.29
N SER A 94 -2.16 1.95 -28.90
CA SER A 94 -1.03 2.77 -28.46
C SER A 94 -0.06 2.99 -29.61
N LYS A 95 0.74 4.04 -29.53
CA LYS A 95 1.91 4.21 -30.41
C LYS A 95 3.19 3.65 -29.78
N THR A 96 3.18 3.40 -28.48
CA THR A 96 4.35 2.93 -27.71
C THR A 96 3.95 1.90 -26.67
N ASN A 97 4.80 0.88 -26.48
CA ASN A 97 4.55 -0.19 -25.51
C ASN A 97 4.52 0.34 -24.08
N GLN A 98 5.28 1.39 -23.78
CA GLN A 98 5.31 2.01 -22.47
C GLN A 98 3.94 2.59 -22.09
N ALA A 99 3.28 3.28 -23.03
CA ALA A 99 1.93 3.79 -22.80
C ALA A 99 0.89 2.65 -22.68
N ALA A 100 1.02 1.58 -23.47
CA ALA A 100 0.20 0.38 -23.34
C ALA A 100 0.33 -0.30 -21.97
N GLY A 101 1.56 -0.43 -21.46
CA GLY A 101 1.83 -0.96 -20.13
C GLY A 101 1.15 -0.14 -19.03
N ILE A 102 1.16 1.20 -19.14
CA ILE A 102 0.47 2.08 -18.18
C ILE A 102 -1.05 1.92 -18.27
N MET A 103 -1.63 1.83 -19.47
CA MET A 103 -3.08 1.58 -19.64
C MET A 103 -3.50 0.24 -19.02
N LEU A 104 -2.70 -0.81 -19.22
CA LEU A 104 -2.89 -2.13 -18.59
C LEU A 104 -2.93 -1.99 -17.07
N MET A 105 -1.96 -1.28 -16.51
CA MET A 105 -1.86 -1.11 -15.07
C MET A 105 -2.98 -0.25 -14.47
N ILE A 106 -3.41 0.80 -15.17
CA ILE A 106 -4.58 1.61 -14.77
C ILE A 106 -5.85 0.73 -14.72
N GLN A 107 -6.08 -0.08 -15.76
CA GLN A 107 -7.25 -0.96 -15.80
C GLN A 107 -7.15 -2.08 -14.76
N ASN A 108 -5.97 -2.60 -14.46
CA ASN A 108 -5.78 -3.54 -13.36
C ASN A 108 -6.23 -2.94 -12.01
N ASN A 109 -5.84 -1.69 -11.74
CA ASN A 109 -6.22 -1.00 -10.52
C ASN A 109 -7.74 -0.74 -10.39
N LEU A 110 -8.46 -0.73 -11.52
CA LEU A 110 -9.90 -0.49 -11.60
C LEU A 110 -10.71 -1.76 -11.91
N ASP A 111 -10.04 -2.90 -12.08
CA ASP A 111 -10.67 -4.19 -12.31
C ASP A 111 -11.63 -4.51 -11.15
N HIS A 112 -12.83 -4.98 -11.46
CA HIS A 112 -13.85 -5.29 -10.45
C HIS A 112 -13.41 -6.42 -9.49
N ALA A 113 -12.49 -7.29 -9.91
CA ALA A 113 -11.90 -8.31 -9.06
C ALA A 113 -10.82 -7.74 -8.11
N VAL A 114 -10.22 -6.59 -8.47
CA VAL A 114 -9.08 -5.99 -7.76
C VAL A 114 -9.51 -4.81 -6.88
N ALA A 115 -10.30 -3.89 -7.42
CA ALA A 115 -10.68 -2.64 -6.78
C ALA A 115 -11.75 -2.83 -5.70
N GLN A 116 -11.62 -2.09 -4.61
CA GLN A 116 -12.57 -2.11 -3.50
C GLN A 116 -13.92 -1.51 -3.89
N HIS A 117 -13.92 -0.36 -4.57
CA HIS A 117 -15.13 0.32 -5.07
C HIS A 117 -14.88 0.78 -6.52
N PRO A 118 -14.98 -0.13 -7.51
CA PRO A 118 -14.57 0.13 -8.89
C PRO A 118 -15.34 1.29 -9.53
N TYR A 119 -16.64 1.42 -9.23
CA TYR A 119 -17.47 2.51 -9.77
C TYR A 119 -17.09 3.91 -9.26
N GLU A 120 -16.51 4.00 -8.06
CA GLU A 120 -15.96 5.24 -7.49
C GLU A 120 -14.47 5.42 -7.76
N LEU A 121 -13.89 4.57 -8.63
CA LEU A 121 -12.48 4.60 -9.01
C LEU A 121 -11.52 4.39 -7.82
N ILE A 122 -11.97 3.70 -6.76
CA ILE A 122 -11.20 3.45 -5.54
C ILE A 122 -10.68 2.02 -5.54
N THR A 123 -9.36 1.87 -5.51
CA THR A 123 -8.69 0.57 -5.51
C THR A 123 -8.65 -0.04 -4.11
N TYR A 124 -8.22 0.69 -3.08
CA TYR A 124 -8.15 0.18 -1.70
C TYR A 124 -8.05 1.30 -0.66
N GLY A 125 -8.00 0.92 0.62
CA GLY A 125 -7.87 1.86 1.75
C GLY A 125 -9.14 2.70 1.99
N GLY A 126 -10.29 2.30 1.43
CA GLY A 126 -11.57 3.00 1.56
C GLY A 126 -11.70 4.28 0.71
N ASN A 127 -10.60 4.94 0.36
CA ASN A 127 -10.58 6.20 -0.39
C ASN A 127 -9.35 6.36 -1.33
N GLY A 128 -8.46 5.37 -1.41
CA GLY A 128 -7.32 5.39 -2.33
C GLY A 128 -7.77 5.27 -3.78
N ALA A 129 -7.84 6.39 -4.47
CA ALA A 129 -8.43 6.52 -5.81
C ALA A 129 -7.37 6.52 -6.91
N VAL A 130 -7.76 5.99 -8.07
CA VAL A 130 -7.00 6.07 -9.33
C VAL A 130 -7.25 7.44 -9.98
N PHE A 131 -8.52 7.84 -10.04
CA PHE A 131 -8.96 9.14 -10.56
C PHE A 131 -10.11 9.69 -9.71
N GLN A 132 -10.38 10.99 -9.79
CA GLN A 132 -11.48 11.62 -9.07
C GLN A 132 -12.83 11.34 -9.72
N ASN A 133 -12.85 11.15 -11.04
CA ASN A 133 -14.05 10.96 -11.83
C ASN A 133 -13.77 10.27 -13.17
N TRP A 134 -14.82 9.80 -13.83
CA TRP A 134 -14.71 9.05 -15.08
C TRP A 134 -14.23 9.87 -16.28
N ALA A 135 -14.42 11.20 -16.29
CA ALA A 135 -13.87 12.04 -17.36
C ALA A 135 -12.33 12.04 -17.37
N GLN A 136 -11.72 12.06 -16.18
CA GLN A 136 -10.27 11.95 -16.03
C GLN A 136 -9.74 10.61 -16.53
N TYR A 137 -10.43 9.51 -16.25
CA TYR A 137 -10.11 8.19 -16.80
C TYR A 137 -10.13 8.23 -18.33
N LEU A 138 -11.23 8.66 -18.94
CA LEU A 138 -11.38 8.68 -20.40
C LEU A 138 -10.28 9.48 -21.10
N LEU A 139 -10.01 10.70 -20.62
CA LEU A 139 -8.96 11.55 -21.18
C LEU A 139 -7.55 10.94 -21.00
N THR A 140 -7.27 10.36 -19.84
CA THR A 140 -5.98 9.72 -19.57
C THR A 140 -5.74 8.56 -20.53
N MET A 141 -6.73 7.69 -20.71
CA MET A 141 -6.64 6.56 -21.63
C MET A 141 -6.45 7.03 -23.09
N GLN A 142 -7.15 8.09 -23.50
CA GLN A 142 -6.97 8.69 -24.83
C GLN A 142 -5.56 9.27 -25.03
N TYR A 143 -5.03 10.00 -24.04
CA TYR A 143 -3.69 10.56 -24.13
C TYR A 143 -2.62 9.47 -24.20
N LEU A 144 -2.74 8.41 -23.37
CA LEU A 144 -1.84 7.27 -23.43
C LEU A 144 -1.92 6.54 -24.78
N ALA A 145 -3.12 6.40 -25.36
CA ALA A 145 -3.28 5.77 -26.66
C ALA A 145 -2.67 6.56 -27.82
N THR A 146 -2.52 7.87 -27.68
CA THR A 146 -2.12 8.78 -28.77
C THR A 146 -0.72 9.38 -28.62
N MET A 147 -0.13 9.32 -27.42
CA MET A 147 1.20 9.87 -27.14
C MET A 147 2.32 9.15 -27.88
N THR A 148 3.43 9.86 -28.09
CA THR A 148 4.68 9.29 -28.62
C THR A 148 5.72 9.11 -27.51
N ASP A 149 6.85 8.46 -27.82
CA ASP A 149 7.97 8.29 -26.88
C ASP A 149 8.71 9.61 -26.57
N GLU A 150 8.40 10.68 -27.30
CA GLU A 150 8.94 12.02 -27.05
C GLU A 150 7.98 12.89 -26.24
N GLN A 151 6.95 12.30 -25.63
CA GLN A 151 5.99 13.01 -24.80
C GLN A 151 5.92 12.45 -23.38
N THR A 152 5.56 13.34 -22.45
CA THR A 152 5.22 13.01 -21.06
C THR A 152 3.83 13.53 -20.75
N LEU A 153 2.96 12.67 -20.22
CA LEU A 153 1.67 13.03 -19.68
C LEU A 153 1.83 13.51 -18.23
N HIS A 154 1.34 14.71 -17.94
CA HIS A 154 1.35 15.26 -16.59
C HIS A 154 0.02 14.97 -15.88
N MET A 155 0.07 14.27 -14.75
CA MET A 155 -1.10 13.92 -13.94
C MET A 155 -1.14 14.73 -12.64
N TYR A 156 -2.15 15.59 -12.52
CA TYR A 156 -2.39 16.48 -11.39
C TYR A 156 -3.52 15.92 -10.52
N SER A 157 -3.17 15.07 -9.56
CA SER A 157 -4.11 14.40 -8.66
C SER A 157 -5.27 13.74 -9.40
N GLY A 158 -4.96 12.93 -10.42
CA GLY A 158 -5.93 12.28 -11.30
C GLY A 158 -6.31 13.11 -12.53
N HIS A 159 -6.20 14.44 -12.51
CA HIS A 159 -6.47 15.23 -13.72
C HIS A 159 -5.32 15.07 -14.74
N PRO A 160 -5.60 14.58 -15.97
CA PRO A 160 -4.61 14.61 -17.03
C PRO A 160 -4.47 16.03 -17.57
N MET A 161 -3.41 16.72 -17.17
CA MET A 161 -3.14 18.10 -17.59
C MET A 161 -2.87 18.19 -19.09
N GLY A 162 -2.17 17.19 -19.63
CA GLY A 162 -1.90 17.07 -21.06
C GLY A 162 -0.55 16.43 -21.36
N LEU A 163 -0.30 16.24 -22.65
CA LEU A 163 0.96 15.74 -23.18
C LEU A 163 1.92 16.91 -23.45
N PHE A 164 3.10 16.86 -22.86
CA PHE A 164 4.17 17.85 -23.04
C PHE A 164 5.34 17.20 -23.80
N PRO A 165 6.02 17.92 -24.71
CA PRO A 165 7.26 17.44 -25.32
C PRO A 165 8.33 17.10 -24.28
N SER A 166 9.10 16.04 -24.53
CA SER A 166 10.10 15.44 -23.63
C SER A 166 11.18 14.71 -24.44
N SER A 167 11.67 13.56 -23.98
CA SER A 167 12.65 12.71 -24.67
C SER A 167 12.34 11.23 -24.47
N ASN A 168 12.91 10.36 -25.30
CA ASN A 168 12.75 8.89 -25.17
C ASN A 168 13.20 8.35 -23.80
N ASP A 169 14.15 9.04 -23.15
CA ASP A 169 14.65 8.70 -21.81
C ASP A 169 13.76 9.21 -20.66
N ALA A 170 12.87 10.17 -20.93
CA ALA A 170 11.95 10.71 -19.94
C ALA A 170 10.85 9.69 -19.58
N PRO A 171 10.18 9.86 -18.43
CA PRO A 171 9.00 9.08 -18.12
C PRO A 171 7.87 9.44 -19.09
N ARG A 172 7.05 8.45 -19.48
CA ARG A 172 5.82 8.68 -20.23
C ARG A 172 4.75 9.35 -19.38
N VAL A 173 4.78 9.15 -18.06
CA VAL A 173 3.83 9.79 -17.13
C VAL A 173 4.54 10.28 -15.88
N VAL A 174 4.19 11.49 -15.42
CA VAL A 174 4.56 12.01 -14.10
C VAL A 174 3.30 12.22 -13.30
N VAL A 175 3.19 11.56 -12.14
CA VAL A 175 2.01 11.58 -11.30
C VAL A 175 2.25 12.31 -9.99
N THR A 176 1.35 13.23 -9.67
CA THR A 176 1.22 13.80 -8.32
C THR A 176 -0.17 13.44 -7.78
N ASN A 177 -0.28 13.02 -6.52
CA ASN A 177 -1.58 12.83 -5.87
C ASN A 177 -1.59 13.47 -4.48
N GLY A 178 -2.49 14.41 -4.24
CA GLY A 178 -2.67 14.96 -2.91
C GLY A 178 -1.63 15.99 -2.49
N MET A 179 -0.77 16.46 -3.41
CA MET A 179 0.23 17.47 -3.10
C MET A 179 -0.45 18.78 -2.66
N MET A 180 -0.16 19.22 -1.45
CA MET A 180 -0.73 20.42 -0.84
C MET A 180 0.38 21.31 -0.29
N ILE A 181 0.10 22.61 -0.19
CA ILE A 181 0.90 23.49 0.66
C ILE A 181 0.75 22.99 2.12
N PRO A 182 1.83 22.78 2.87
CA PRO A 182 1.78 22.05 4.15
C PRO A 182 0.71 22.53 5.14
N ASN A 183 0.55 23.85 5.29
CA ASN A 183 -0.43 24.45 6.20
C ASN A 183 -1.91 24.20 5.82
N TYR A 184 -2.16 23.66 4.62
CA TYR A 184 -3.48 23.32 4.07
C TYR A 184 -3.61 21.81 3.78
N SER A 185 -2.85 20.98 4.50
CA SER A 185 -2.85 19.53 4.34
C SER A 185 -3.51 18.81 5.52
N LYS A 186 -4.53 19.39 6.16
CA LYS A 186 -5.27 18.73 7.25
C LYS A 186 -6.35 17.80 6.68
N PRO A 187 -6.86 16.83 7.47
CA PRO A 187 -7.90 15.90 7.00
C PRO A 187 -9.17 16.58 6.43
N ASP A 188 -9.64 17.68 7.04
CA ASP A 188 -10.81 18.41 6.53
C ASP A 188 -10.47 19.21 5.25
N ASP A 189 -9.22 19.63 5.05
CA ASP A 189 -8.78 20.23 3.79
C ASP A 189 -8.88 19.20 2.65
N TRP A 190 -8.43 17.97 2.89
CA TRP A 190 -8.59 16.87 1.94
C TRP A 190 -10.05 16.66 1.54
N GLU A 191 -10.96 16.55 2.52
CA GLU A 191 -12.38 16.32 2.25
C GLU A 191 -12.99 17.43 1.38
N LYS A 192 -12.64 18.69 1.68
CA LYS A 192 -13.09 19.86 0.92
C LYS A 192 -12.51 19.91 -0.49
N TYR A 193 -11.19 19.83 -0.63
CA TYR A 193 -10.53 20.03 -1.93
C TYR A 193 -10.75 18.84 -2.89
N ASN A 194 -10.99 17.65 -2.35
CA ASN A 194 -11.40 16.50 -3.15
C ASN A 194 -12.86 16.67 -3.65
N ALA A 195 -13.78 17.14 -2.80
CA ALA A 195 -15.14 17.48 -3.24
C ALA A 195 -15.18 18.58 -4.32
N LEU A 196 -14.25 19.53 -4.25
CA LEU A 196 -14.08 20.58 -5.25
C LEU A 196 -13.51 20.08 -6.58
N GLY A 197 -13.02 18.84 -6.66
CA GLY A 197 -12.44 18.28 -7.89
C GLY A 197 -11.01 18.75 -8.18
N VAL A 198 -10.25 19.18 -7.15
CA VAL A 198 -8.90 19.75 -7.33
C VAL A 198 -7.77 18.91 -6.72
N THR A 199 -8.09 17.86 -5.97
CA THR A 199 -7.09 16.92 -5.43
C THR A 199 -7.70 15.55 -5.17
N GLN A 200 -6.87 14.53 -4.97
CA GLN A 200 -7.30 13.18 -4.61
C GLN A 200 -6.30 12.52 -3.68
N TYR A 201 -6.76 11.50 -2.95
CA TYR A 201 -5.88 10.64 -2.18
C TYR A 201 -5.53 9.39 -2.99
N GLY A 202 -4.26 9.29 -3.40
CA GLY A 202 -3.76 8.20 -4.24
C GLY A 202 -3.25 6.99 -3.46
N GLN A 203 -3.30 7.02 -2.13
CA GLN A 203 -2.64 6.03 -1.26
C GLN A 203 -1.17 5.89 -1.69
N MET A 204 -0.68 4.67 -1.89
CA MET A 204 0.62 4.33 -2.44
C MET A 204 0.41 3.86 -3.87
N THR A 205 -0.15 2.68 -4.08
CA THR A 205 -0.19 2.06 -5.42
C THR A 205 -1.51 2.27 -6.17
N ALA A 206 -2.51 2.90 -5.55
CA ALA A 206 -3.81 3.17 -6.20
C ALA A 206 -3.66 4.27 -7.26
N GLY A 207 -3.17 5.45 -6.85
CA GLY A 207 -2.98 6.59 -7.73
C GLY A 207 -1.72 6.53 -8.60
N SER A 208 -0.81 5.57 -8.35
CA SER A 208 0.41 5.36 -9.13
C SER A 208 0.33 4.17 -10.10
N TYR A 209 -0.84 3.53 -10.17
CA TYR A 209 -1.14 2.47 -11.13
C TYR A 209 -0.23 1.25 -10.93
N MET A 210 -0.03 0.82 -9.68
CA MET A 210 0.91 -0.27 -9.40
C MET A 210 0.41 -1.28 -8.35
N TYR A 211 -0.92 -1.34 -8.17
CA TYR A 211 -1.55 -2.29 -7.25
C TYR A 211 -1.72 -3.64 -7.96
N ILE A 212 -1.43 -4.74 -7.26
CA ILE A 212 -1.41 -6.10 -7.82
C ILE A 212 -2.26 -7.06 -6.99
N GLY A 213 -3.29 -6.52 -6.34
CA GLY A 213 -4.11 -7.25 -5.40
C GLY A 213 -3.40 -7.50 -4.05
N PRO A 214 -3.90 -8.46 -3.28
CA PRO A 214 -3.57 -8.63 -1.88
C PRO A 214 -2.22 -9.31 -1.61
N GLN A 215 -1.61 -9.93 -2.63
CA GLN A 215 -0.35 -10.66 -2.46
C GLN A 215 0.78 -9.80 -1.90
N GLY A 216 0.78 -8.50 -2.21
CA GLY A 216 1.73 -7.53 -1.64
C GLY A 216 1.70 -7.48 -0.13
N ILE A 217 0.48 -7.47 0.43
CA ILE A 217 0.28 -7.40 1.88
C ILE A 217 0.49 -8.77 2.53
N VAL A 218 0.10 -9.86 1.87
CA VAL A 218 0.36 -11.23 2.38
C VAL A 218 1.88 -11.44 2.52
N HIS A 219 2.67 -11.07 1.51
CA HIS A 219 4.13 -11.15 1.57
C HIS A 219 4.72 -10.32 2.71
N GLY A 220 4.45 -9.00 2.73
CA GLY A 220 5.00 -8.10 3.75
C GLY A 220 4.62 -8.50 5.18
N THR A 221 3.39 -9.02 5.37
CA THR A 221 2.94 -9.53 6.66
C THR A 221 3.62 -10.84 7.04
N THR A 222 3.83 -11.74 6.08
CA THR A 222 4.56 -12.99 6.33
C THR A 222 5.97 -12.68 6.80
N ILE A 223 6.69 -11.79 6.11
CA ILE A 223 8.05 -11.36 6.49
C ILE A 223 8.05 -10.72 7.89
N THR A 224 7.07 -9.87 8.19
CA THR A 224 6.97 -9.21 9.48
C THR A 224 6.73 -10.20 10.61
N VAL A 225 5.77 -11.11 10.47
CA VAL A 225 5.42 -12.11 11.49
C VAL A 225 6.57 -13.11 11.70
N MET A 226 7.21 -13.59 10.63
CA MET A 226 8.38 -14.47 10.73
C MET A 226 9.53 -13.81 11.49
N ASN A 227 9.84 -12.54 11.18
CA ASN A 227 10.90 -11.82 11.88
C ASN A 227 10.52 -11.48 13.33
N ALA A 228 9.27 -11.14 13.61
CA ALA A 228 8.77 -10.92 14.98
C ALA A 228 8.92 -12.18 15.84
N PHE A 229 8.58 -13.36 15.31
CA PHE A 229 8.84 -14.63 16.01
C PHE A 229 10.32 -14.87 16.22
N ARG A 230 11.19 -14.64 15.22
CA ARG A 230 12.64 -14.82 15.39
C ARG A 230 13.26 -13.89 16.43
N LYS A 231 12.73 -12.67 16.59
CA LYS A 231 13.19 -11.73 17.63
C LYS A 231 12.77 -12.14 19.03
N THR A 232 11.63 -12.84 19.17
CA THR A 232 11.00 -13.10 20.46
C THR A 232 11.20 -14.52 20.96
N LEU A 233 11.41 -15.48 20.05
CA LEU A 233 11.63 -16.88 20.36
C LEU A 233 13.11 -17.21 20.47
N LYS A 234 13.44 -18.20 21.29
CA LYS A 234 14.80 -18.75 21.33
C LYS A 234 15.09 -19.47 19.99
N PRO A 235 16.36 -19.56 19.55
CA PRO A 235 16.72 -20.27 18.32
C PRO A 235 16.27 -21.74 18.24
N THR A 236 15.96 -22.37 19.38
CA THR A 236 15.46 -23.75 19.48
C THR A 236 13.93 -23.86 19.39
N GLU A 237 13.21 -22.74 19.39
CA GLU A 237 11.75 -22.69 19.34
C GLU A 237 11.24 -22.35 17.93
N THR A 238 9.97 -22.70 17.68
CA THR A 238 9.27 -22.43 16.42
C THR A 238 7.97 -21.67 16.70
N SER A 239 7.40 -21.06 15.66
CA SER A 239 6.07 -20.41 15.70
C SER A 239 4.90 -21.39 15.91
N ALA A 240 5.10 -22.69 15.66
CA ALA A 240 4.07 -23.71 15.83
C ALA A 240 3.49 -23.74 17.26
N GLY A 241 2.16 -23.64 17.37
CA GLY A 241 1.45 -23.56 18.65
C GLY A 241 1.54 -22.21 19.38
N LYS A 242 2.18 -21.19 18.77
CA LYS A 242 2.27 -19.84 19.33
C LYS A 242 1.22 -18.93 18.68
N ILE A 243 0.68 -18.00 19.45
CA ILE A 243 -0.39 -17.10 19.01
C ILE A 243 0.18 -15.81 18.41
N PHE A 244 -0.35 -15.44 17.25
CA PHE A 244 -0.38 -14.09 16.71
C PHE A 244 -1.81 -13.54 16.83
N LEU A 245 -2.04 -12.60 17.74
CA LEU A 245 -3.32 -11.91 17.91
C LEU A 245 -3.31 -10.57 17.15
N THR A 246 -4.30 -10.36 16.30
CA THR A 246 -4.47 -9.12 15.52
C THR A 246 -5.97 -8.81 15.26
N SER A 247 -6.22 -7.76 14.48
CA SER A 247 -7.56 -7.24 14.17
C SER A 247 -7.67 -6.77 12.71
N GLY A 248 -8.91 -6.80 12.23
CA GLY A 248 -9.32 -6.35 10.90
C GLY A 248 -9.19 -7.42 9.82
N LEU A 249 -10.27 -7.61 9.06
CA LEU A 249 -10.33 -8.45 7.86
C LEU A 249 -10.73 -7.66 6.60
N GLY A 250 -10.46 -6.35 6.64
CA GLY A 250 -10.64 -5.42 5.53
C GLY A 250 -9.69 -5.68 4.36
N GLY A 251 -9.58 -4.73 3.42
CA GLY A 251 -8.83 -4.89 2.17
C GLY A 251 -7.41 -5.43 2.35
N MET A 252 -6.60 -4.73 3.18
CA MET A 252 -5.23 -5.11 3.51
C MET A 252 -5.17 -6.07 4.70
N SER A 253 -5.90 -5.79 5.77
CA SER A 253 -5.83 -6.56 7.02
C SER A 253 -6.36 -7.99 6.93
N GLY A 254 -7.19 -8.29 5.93
CA GLY A 254 -7.60 -9.65 5.59
C GLY A 254 -6.45 -10.59 5.24
N ALA A 255 -5.28 -10.07 4.86
CA ALA A 255 -4.10 -10.88 4.55
C ALA A 255 -3.42 -11.51 5.78
N GLN A 256 -3.68 -10.99 6.99
CA GLN A 256 -2.97 -11.41 8.20
C GLN A 256 -3.18 -12.89 8.56
N PRO A 257 -4.43 -13.43 8.57
CA PRO A 257 -4.68 -14.87 8.67
C PRO A 257 -3.81 -15.73 7.76
N LYS A 258 -3.80 -15.40 6.45
CA LYS A 258 -3.04 -16.16 5.46
C LYS A 258 -1.53 -16.06 5.70
N ALA A 259 -1.04 -14.88 6.06
CA ALA A 259 0.37 -14.67 6.40
C ALA A 259 0.80 -15.45 7.63
N GLY A 260 -0.04 -15.53 8.66
CA GLY A 260 0.23 -16.34 9.84
C GLY A 260 0.25 -17.85 9.55
N ASN A 261 -0.62 -18.33 8.66
CA ASN A 261 -0.55 -19.71 8.16
C ASN A 261 0.78 -20.00 7.44
N ILE A 262 1.25 -19.08 6.59
CA ILE A 262 2.55 -19.22 5.91
C ILE A 262 3.71 -19.13 6.93
N ALA A 263 3.60 -18.28 7.95
CA ALA A 263 4.56 -18.19 9.04
C ALA A 263 4.50 -19.37 10.04
N GLY A 264 3.50 -20.26 9.91
CA GLY A 264 3.36 -21.46 10.72
C GLY A 264 2.88 -21.23 12.15
N CYS A 265 2.04 -20.21 12.40
CA CYS A 265 1.50 -19.90 13.73
C CYS A 265 -0.02 -20.09 13.83
N ILE A 266 -0.55 -19.93 15.05
CA ILE A 266 -1.99 -19.77 15.29
C ILE A 266 -2.30 -18.29 15.13
N THR A 267 -3.14 -17.93 14.16
CA THR A 267 -3.60 -16.54 14.01
C THR A 267 -5.00 -16.39 14.57
N ILE A 268 -5.17 -15.46 15.51
CA ILE A 268 -6.49 -15.02 15.97
C ILE A 268 -6.70 -13.61 15.42
N CYS A 269 -7.72 -13.42 14.57
CA CYS A 269 -8.02 -12.13 13.96
C CYS A 269 -9.44 -11.70 14.28
N ALA A 270 -9.61 -10.61 15.02
CA ALA A 270 -10.94 -10.08 15.32
C ALA A 270 -11.50 -9.24 14.16
N GLU A 271 -12.77 -9.41 13.83
CA GLU A 271 -13.50 -8.59 12.87
C GLU A 271 -14.96 -8.42 13.29
N VAL A 272 -15.41 -7.17 13.42
CA VAL A 272 -16.78 -6.85 13.83
C VAL A 272 -17.78 -6.96 12.68
N ASN A 273 -17.33 -6.84 11.43
CA ASN A 273 -18.17 -6.93 10.25
C ASN A 273 -18.26 -8.39 9.77
N PRO A 274 -19.41 -9.08 9.97
CA PRO A 274 -19.58 -10.47 9.56
C PRO A 274 -19.28 -10.69 8.08
N LYS A 275 -19.63 -9.73 7.22
CA LYS A 275 -19.40 -9.83 5.77
C LYS A 275 -17.91 -9.88 5.42
N ALA A 276 -17.07 -9.18 6.17
CA ALA A 276 -15.63 -9.21 5.96
C ALA A 276 -15.05 -10.57 6.37
N ALA A 277 -15.44 -11.08 7.54
CA ALA A 277 -15.01 -12.40 8.03
C ALA A 277 -15.43 -13.53 7.06
N THR A 278 -16.71 -13.58 6.68
CA THR A 278 -17.23 -14.58 5.72
C THR A 278 -16.48 -14.51 4.38
N LYS A 279 -16.27 -13.32 3.84
CA LYS A 279 -15.54 -13.15 2.58
C LYS A 279 -14.11 -13.70 2.65
N ARG A 280 -13.38 -13.51 3.75
CA ARG A 280 -12.01 -14.03 3.90
C ARG A 280 -11.98 -15.54 4.09
N HIS A 281 -13.00 -16.10 4.72
CA HIS A 281 -13.16 -17.55 4.82
C HIS A 281 -13.46 -18.18 3.46
N GLU A 282 -14.40 -17.62 2.69
CA GLU A 282 -14.70 -18.07 1.31
C GLU A 282 -13.49 -18.00 0.37
N GLN A 283 -12.58 -17.05 0.61
CA GLN A 283 -11.31 -16.93 -0.13
C GLN A 283 -10.25 -17.96 0.31
N GLY A 284 -10.49 -18.73 1.37
CA GLY A 284 -9.52 -19.67 1.95
C GLY A 284 -8.34 -18.97 2.64
N TRP A 285 -8.53 -17.73 3.10
CA TRP A 285 -7.52 -17.00 3.87
C TRP A 285 -7.72 -17.12 5.37
N VAL A 286 -8.97 -17.35 5.78
CA VAL A 286 -9.37 -17.70 7.15
C VAL A 286 -9.84 -19.15 7.13
N ASP A 287 -9.38 -19.96 8.08
CA ASP A 287 -9.74 -21.38 8.18
C ASP A 287 -11.05 -21.56 8.94
N GLU A 288 -11.25 -20.82 10.03
CA GLU A 288 -12.41 -20.94 10.92
C GLU A 288 -13.01 -19.58 11.29
N ILE A 289 -14.33 -19.51 11.46
CA ILE A 289 -15.05 -18.35 12.02
C ILE A 289 -15.70 -18.77 13.33
N ILE A 290 -15.53 -17.97 14.38
CA ILE A 290 -16.13 -18.17 15.70
C ILE A 290 -16.75 -16.85 16.16
N ASP A 291 -17.96 -16.88 16.71
CA ASP A 291 -18.67 -15.69 17.21
C ASP A 291 -18.86 -15.69 18.74
N ASP A 292 -18.76 -16.85 19.41
CA ASP A 292 -18.72 -16.93 20.88
C ASP A 292 -17.29 -16.89 21.45
N ILE A 293 -17.05 -16.03 22.44
CA ILE A 293 -15.72 -15.83 23.01
C ILE A 293 -15.23 -17.03 23.86
N ASN A 294 -16.13 -17.79 24.48
CA ASN A 294 -15.75 -18.98 25.26
C ASN A 294 -15.41 -20.16 24.35
N ASP A 295 -16.10 -20.27 23.22
CA ASP A 295 -15.74 -21.21 22.16
C ASP A 295 -14.38 -20.87 21.56
N LEU A 296 -14.09 -19.57 21.34
CA LEU A 296 -12.77 -19.11 20.90
C LEU A 296 -11.68 -19.54 21.90
N VAL A 297 -11.88 -19.29 23.20
CA VAL A 297 -10.94 -19.70 24.26
C VAL A 297 -10.68 -21.20 24.22
N THR A 298 -11.74 -22.01 24.12
CA THR A 298 -11.64 -23.48 24.06
C THR A 298 -10.87 -23.93 22.82
N ARG A 299 -11.19 -23.35 21.66
CA ARG A 299 -10.55 -23.66 20.38
C ARG A 299 -9.09 -23.27 20.34
N THR A 300 -8.74 -22.09 20.87
CA THR A 300 -7.37 -21.58 20.94
C THR A 300 -6.51 -22.48 21.82
N LYS A 301 -6.97 -22.87 23.02
CA LYS A 301 -6.24 -23.79 23.90
C LYS A 301 -5.95 -25.12 23.20
N LYS A 302 -6.94 -25.69 22.49
CA LYS A 302 -6.75 -26.91 21.69
C LYS A 302 -5.70 -26.74 20.58
N ALA A 303 -5.75 -25.64 19.83
CA ALA A 303 -4.77 -25.36 18.78
C ALA A 303 -3.34 -25.25 19.35
N MET A 304 -3.18 -24.61 20.50
CA MET A 304 -1.88 -24.49 21.19
C MET A 304 -1.34 -25.86 21.58
N ASP A 305 -2.15 -26.70 22.21
CA ASP A 305 -1.76 -28.05 22.65
C ASP A 305 -1.36 -28.95 21.47
N GLN A 306 -2.08 -28.83 20.36
CA GLN A 306 -1.84 -29.62 19.14
C GLN A 306 -0.78 -29.00 18.22
N LYS A 307 -0.27 -27.81 18.56
CA LYS A 307 0.68 -27.03 17.74
C LYS A 307 0.19 -26.83 16.31
N GLU A 308 -1.11 -26.57 16.16
CA GLU A 308 -1.73 -26.37 14.86
C GLU A 308 -1.22 -25.10 14.17
N ILE A 309 -1.29 -25.13 12.83
CA ILE A 309 -1.19 -23.94 11.98
C ILE A 309 -2.62 -23.66 11.53
N VAL A 310 -3.27 -22.68 12.15
CA VAL A 310 -4.67 -22.37 11.91
C VAL A 310 -4.93 -20.89 12.09
N SER A 311 -5.79 -20.36 11.23
CA SER A 311 -6.28 -18.99 11.31
C SER A 311 -7.77 -18.96 11.69
N ILE A 312 -8.07 -18.28 12.80
CA ILE A 312 -9.40 -18.19 13.37
C ILE A 312 -9.84 -16.71 13.33
N ALA A 313 -10.91 -16.43 12.61
CA ALA A 313 -11.58 -15.15 12.65
C ALA A 313 -12.59 -15.13 13.80
N TYR A 314 -12.41 -14.20 14.75
CA TYR A 314 -13.41 -13.95 15.78
C TYR A 314 -14.37 -12.85 15.32
N GLN A 315 -15.65 -13.18 15.18
CA GLN A 315 -16.69 -12.24 14.79
C GLN A 315 -17.13 -11.40 16.00
N GLY A 316 -16.28 -10.46 16.41
CA GLY A 316 -16.49 -9.61 17.56
C GLY A 316 -15.40 -8.55 17.69
N ASN A 317 -15.32 -7.88 18.83
CA ASN A 317 -14.35 -6.82 19.03
C ASN A 317 -12.99 -7.38 19.51
N VAL A 318 -11.89 -6.84 19.00
CA VAL A 318 -10.53 -7.24 19.42
C VAL A 318 -10.28 -6.97 20.90
N VAL A 319 -10.91 -5.92 21.45
CA VAL A 319 -10.78 -5.56 22.88
C VAL A 319 -11.30 -6.70 23.76
N ASP A 320 -12.38 -7.36 23.36
CA ASP A 320 -12.97 -8.47 24.11
C ASP A 320 -12.02 -9.68 24.16
N ILE A 321 -11.27 -9.94 23.08
CA ILE A 321 -10.23 -10.99 23.06
C ILE A 321 -9.07 -10.62 23.98
N TRP A 322 -8.57 -9.38 23.88
CA TRP A 322 -7.45 -8.93 24.72
C TRP A 322 -7.77 -9.06 26.21
N GLU A 323 -8.96 -8.60 26.62
CA GLU A 323 -9.42 -8.70 28.01
C GLU A 323 -9.65 -10.17 28.41
N LYS A 324 -10.39 -10.96 27.62
CA LYS A 324 -10.71 -12.36 27.95
C LYS A 324 -9.48 -13.27 28.00
N PHE A 325 -8.53 -13.12 27.08
CA PHE A 325 -7.30 -13.93 27.06
C PHE A 325 -6.40 -13.62 28.26
N TYR A 326 -6.43 -12.38 28.77
CA TYR A 326 -5.72 -12.01 29.99
C TYR A 326 -6.27 -12.76 31.21
N ASP A 327 -7.60 -12.78 31.35
CA ASP A 327 -8.31 -13.44 32.45
C ASP A 327 -8.14 -14.97 32.41
N GLU A 328 -8.15 -15.55 31.21
CA GLU A 328 -7.96 -16.99 30.98
C GLU A 328 -6.49 -17.44 31.03
N ASN A 329 -5.56 -16.52 31.27
CA ASN A 329 -4.10 -16.75 31.27
C ASN A 329 -3.59 -17.38 29.96
N ILE A 330 -4.18 -17.00 28.82
CA ILE A 330 -3.70 -17.41 27.49
C ILE A 330 -2.55 -16.48 27.11
N HIS A 331 -1.34 -17.04 26.96
CA HIS A 331 -0.18 -16.25 26.57
C HIS A 331 -0.18 -15.96 25.07
N ILE A 332 -0.17 -14.68 24.72
CA ILE A 332 -0.04 -14.19 23.36
C ILE A 332 1.44 -13.94 23.09
N GLN A 333 2.02 -14.65 22.13
CA GLN A 333 3.44 -14.45 21.78
C GLN A 333 3.63 -13.13 21.04
N LEU A 334 2.83 -12.90 19.99
CA LEU A 334 2.84 -11.69 19.18
C LEU A 334 1.47 -11.01 19.18
N GLY A 335 1.45 -9.71 19.45
CA GLY A 335 0.26 -8.87 19.39
C GLY A 335 0.41 -7.75 18.37
N SER A 336 -0.66 -7.43 17.64
CA SER A 336 -0.71 -6.30 16.72
C SER A 336 -2.16 -5.78 16.56
N ASP A 337 -2.34 -4.73 15.77
CA ASP A 337 -3.64 -4.20 15.35
C ASP A 337 -3.54 -3.67 13.91
N GLN A 338 -4.56 -3.97 13.09
CA GLN A 338 -4.67 -3.42 11.73
C GLN A 338 -6.09 -2.96 11.40
N THR A 339 -6.79 -2.43 12.42
CA THR A 339 -7.99 -1.60 12.20
C THR A 339 -7.63 -0.33 11.42
N SER A 340 -8.61 0.40 10.86
CA SER A 340 -8.35 1.56 10.00
C SER A 340 -8.32 2.87 10.78
N LEU A 341 -7.38 3.00 11.73
CA LEU A 341 -7.23 4.19 12.58
C LEU A 341 -6.64 5.42 11.88
N HIS A 342 -6.30 5.33 10.60
CA HIS A 342 -6.12 6.50 9.73
C HIS A 342 -7.45 7.23 9.42
N ASN A 343 -8.61 6.61 9.70
CA ASN A 343 -9.94 7.22 9.62
C ASN A 343 -10.86 6.72 10.76
N PRO A 344 -10.54 7.04 12.02
CA PRO A 344 -11.18 6.44 13.20
C PRO A 344 -12.64 6.86 13.36
N TRP A 345 -13.03 8.02 12.83
CA TRP A 345 -14.35 8.64 13.06
C TRP A 345 -15.42 8.24 12.05
N SER A 346 -15.04 7.59 10.95
CA SER A 346 -15.95 7.29 9.83
C SER A 346 -16.05 5.78 9.56
N GLY A 347 -16.02 4.97 10.62
CA GLY A 347 -16.11 3.50 10.54
C GLY A 347 -14.79 2.79 10.27
N GLY A 348 -13.65 3.44 10.56
CA GLY A 348 -12.35 2.78 10.53
C GLY A 348 -12.03 1.97 11.79
N TYR A 349 -12.60 2.34 12.93
CA TYR A 349 -12.51 1.64 14.21
C TYR A 349 -13.88 1.57 14.88
N TYR A 350 -14.24 0.38 15.37
CA TYR A 350 -15.54 0.15 16.00
C TYR A 350 -15.35 -0.03 17.51
N PRO A 351 -16.02 0.78 18.35
CA PRO A 351 -15.81 0.74 19.79
C PRO A 351 -16.37 -0.55 20.42
N ALA A 352 -15.65 -1.08 21.41
CA ALA A 352 -16.12 -2.21 22.21
C ALA A 352 -17.40 -1.87 22.98
N GLY A 353 -18.29 -2.86 23.13
CA GLY A 353 -19.59 -2.70 23.80
C GLY A 353 -20.72 -2.15 22.92
N LEU A 354 -20.48 -1.88 21.64
CA LEU A 354 -21.51 -1.65 20.64
C LEU A 354 -21.47 -2.74 19.57
N SER A 355 -22.63 -3.14 19.07
CA SER A 355 -22.70 -3.97 17.86
C SER A 355 -22.27 -3.17 16.62
N TYR A 356 -21.92 -3.87 15.55
CA TYR A 356 -21.57 -3.27 14.26
C TYR A 356 -22.67 -2.35 13.72
N ASP A 357 -23.95 -2.75 13.81
CA ASP A 357 -25.08 -1.98 13.31
C ASP A 357 -25.40 -0.75 14.18
N GLU A 358 -25.27 -0.87 15.50
CA GLU A 358 -25.41 0.27 16.42
C GLU A 358 -24.32 1.31 16.18
N ALA A 359 -23.07 0.87 16.01
CA ALA A 359 -21.95 1.74 15.69
C ALA A 359 -22.16 2.49 14.36
N ASN A 360 -22.60 1.79 13.31
CA ASN A 360 -22.92 2.40 12.02
C ASN A 360 -24.07 3.42 12.12
N THR A 361 -25.09 3.11 12.92
CA THR A 361 -26.19 4.06 13.20
C THR A 361 -25.64 5.29 13.91
N LEU A 362 -24.77 5.12 14.91
CA LEU A 362 -24.21 6.20 15.71
C LEU A 362 -23.30 7.13 14.90
N ILE A 363 -22.49 6.58 13.96
CA ILE A 363 -21.68 7.38 13.03
C ILE A 363 -22.53 8.40 12.28
N SER A 364 -23.76 8.03 11.88
CA SER A 364 -24.64 8.91 11.11
C SER A 364 -25.51 9.84 11.96
N THR A 365 -25.97 9.35 13.11
CA THR A 365 -26.97 10.05 13.95
C THR A 365 -26.34 10.94 15.00
N ASN A 366 -25.18 10.54 15.56
CA ASN A 366 -24.46 11.30 16.57
C ASN A 366 -22.93 11.05 16.49
N PRO A 367 -22.24 11.66 15.51
CA PRO A 367 -20.79 11.46 15.29
C PRO A 367 -19.92 11.79 16.51
N ASP A 368 -20.31 12.78 17.31
CA ASP A 368 -19.56 13.19 18.50
C ASP A 368 -19.63 12.11 19.60
N ALA A 369 -20.80 11.51 19.81
CA ALA A 369 -20.94 10.37 20.72
C ALA A 369 -20.16 9.14 20.23
N PHE A 370 -20.16 8.87 18.91
CA PHE A 370 -19.35 7.82 18.31
C PHE A 370 -17.86 8.04 18.59
N LYS A 371 -17.36 9.25 18.36
CA LYS A 371 -15.98 9.63 18.64
C LYS A 371 -15.59 9.39 20.10
N GLN A 372 -16.44 9.79 21.05
CA GLN A 372 -16.19 9.55 22.48
C GLN A 372 -16.09 8.05 22.80
N LYS A 373 -16.97 7.23 22.21
CA LYS A 373 -16.95 5.77 22.37
C LYS A 373 -15.70 5.12 21.77
N VAL A 374 -15.25 5.58 20.60
CA VAL A 374 -13.99 5.14 19.99
C VAL A 374 -12.82 5.44 20.92
N GLN A 375 -12.73 6.66 21.46
CA GLN A 375 -11.66 7.04 22.39
C GLN A 375 -11.68 6.22 23.69
N GLU A 376 -12.87 5.92 24.23
CA GLU A 376 -13.05 5.02 25.38
C GLU A 376 -12.52 3.61 25.10
N SER A 377 -12.88 3.05 23.94
CA SER A 377 -12.44 1.73 23.51
C SER A 377 -10.93 1.67 23.27
N LEU A 378 -10.32 2.71 22.69
CA LEU A 378 -8.87 2.80 22.49
C LEU A 378 -8.11 2.77 23.83
N ARG A 379 -8.62 3.47 24.85
CA ARG A 379 -8.03 3.42 26.20
C ARG A 379 -8.11 2.01 26.81
N ARG A 380 -9.25 1.32 26.65
CA ARG A 380 -9.40 -0.07 27.11
C ARG A 380 -8.46 -1.03 26.38
N GLN A 381 -8.38 -0.93 25.05
CA GLN A 381 -7.48 -1.75 24.24
C GLN A 381 -6.03 -1.58 24.67
N ALA A 382 -5.57 -0.34 24.85
CA ALA A 382 -4.23 -0.04 25.30
C ALA A 382 -3.93 -0.58 26.71
N ASP A 383 -4.87 -0.46 27.65
CA ASP A 383 -4.71 -1.03 29.00
C ASP A 383 -4.56 -2.56 28.96
N ALA A 384 -5.38 -3.24 28.16
CA ALA A 384 -5.27 -4.69 27.99
C ALA A 384 -3.93 -5.09 27.34
N ILE A 385 -3.48 -4.37 26.31
CA ILE A 385 -2.16 -4.59 25.70
C ILE A 385 -1.05 -4.38 26.73
N ASN A 386 -1.10 -3.32 27.55
CA ASN A 386 -0.13 -3.06 28.63
C ASN A 386 -0.05 -4.22 29.63
N LYS A 387 -1.20 -4.84 29.95
CA LYS A 387 -1.26 -5.99 30.84
C LYS A 387 -0.62 -7.25 30.23
N HIS A 388 -0.82 -7.49 28.93
CA HIS A 388 -0.20 -8.61 28.21
C HIS A 388 1.30 -8.43 28.01
N THR A 389 1.74 -7.22 27.66
CA THR A 389 3.17 -6.91 27.48
C THR A 389 3.93 -7.01 28.79
N ALA A 390 3.31 -6.64 29.92
CA ALA A 390 3.85 -6.91 31.26
C ALA A 390 4.01 -8.41 31.57
N ARG A 391 3.32 -9.30 30.84
CA ARG A 391 3.47 -10.77 30.90
C ARG A 391 4.34 -11.33 29.76
N GLY A 392 5.06 -10.49 29.03
CA GLY A 392 6.03 -10.89 28.00
C GLY A 392 5.48 -10.99 26.58
N THR A 393 4.24 -10.55 26.31
CA THR A 393 3.75 -10.41 24.93
C THR A 393 4.56 -9.34 24.19
N TYR A 394 5.02 -9.67 22.98
CA TYR A 394 5.61 -8.69 22.09
C TYR A 394 4.51 -8.03 21.25
N PHE A 395 4.19 -6.77 21.58
CA PHE A 395 3.24 -5.96 20.83
C PHE A 395 3.97 -5.00 19.89
N PHE A 396 3.47 -4.85 18.66
CA PHE A 396 3.96 -3.87 17.71
C PHE A 396 2.81 -3.21 16.94
N ASP A 397 2.96 -1.92 16.64
CA ASP A 397 2.00 -1.17 15.81
C ASP A 397 2.22 -1.50 14.33
N TYR A 398 1.15 -1.81 13.60
CA TYR A 398 1.23 -2.20 12.19
C TYR A 398 1.23 -1.02 11.20
N GLY A 399 1.52 0.18 11.69
CA GLY A 399 1.54 1.40 10.88
C GLY A 399 0.13 1.84 10.45
N ASN A 400 -0.87 1.59 11.28
CA ASN A 400 -2.28 1.94 11.05
C ASN A 400 -2.74 3.16 11.86
N ALA A 401 -1.81 3.83 12.55
CA ALA A 401 -2.04 4.93 13.48
C ALA A 401 -2.69 4.54 14.82
N PHE A 402 -2.60 3.28 15.25
CA PHE A 402 -3.13 2.85 16.55
C PHE A 402 -2.50 3.61 17.72
N LEU A 403 -1.17 3.61 17.82
CA LEU A 403 -0.49 4.31 18.92
C LEU A 403 -0.76 5.82 18.87
N LEU A 404 -0.79 6.41 17.67
CA LEU A 404 -1.08 7.83 17.48
C LEU A 404 -2.49 8.20 17.95
N GLU A 405 -3.53 7.49 17.51
CA GLU A 405 -4.91 7.79 17.91
C GLU A 405 -5.18 7.41 19.37
N ALA A 406 -4.57 6.33 19.88
CA ALA A 406 -4.61 6.00 21.30
C ALA A 406 -3.97 7.10 22.16
N SER A 407 -2.85 7.69 21.73
CA SER A 407 -2.23 8.84 22.40
C SER A 407 -3.17 10.05 22.45
N ARG A 408 -3.82 10.36 21.32
CA ARG A 408 -4.80 11.46 21.21
C ARG A 408 -6.04 11.20 22.07
N ALA A 409 -6.38 9.93 22.32
CA ALA A 409 -7.45 9.53 23.22
C ALA A 409 -7.05 9.52 24.71
N GLY A 410 -5.79 9.80 25.06
CA GLY A 410 -5.27 9.80 26.42
C GLY A 410 -4.97 8.41 26.98
N ALA A 411 -4.68 7.43 26.12
CA ALA A 411 -4.26 6.10 26.55
C ALA A 411 -2.82 6.11 27.09
N ASP A 412 -2.50 5.18 28.00
CA ASP A 412 -1.18 5.04 28.60
C ASP A 412 -0.20 4.27 27.68
N ILE A 413 0.13 4.89 26.54
CA ILE A 413 0.98 4.32 25.49
C ILE A 413 2.27 5.12 25.25
N MET A 414 2.45 6.26 25.93
CA MET A 414 3.63 7.11 25.77
C MET A 414 4.80 6.56 26.59
N ALA A 415 6.00 6.61 26.04
CA ALA A 415 7.23 6.32 26.77
C ALA A 415 7.50 7.41 27.83
N LYS A 416 8.42 7.13 28.75
CA LYS A 416 8.76 8.03 29.87
C LYS A 416 9.24 9.42 29.43
N ASN A 417 9.84 9.52 28.25
CA ASN A 417 10.31 10.79 27.69
C ASN A 417 9.18 11.68 27.15
N GLY A 418 7.94 11.17 27.07
CA GLY A 418 6.78 11.90 26.55
C GLY A 418 6.82 12.19 25.05
N ILE A 419 7.82 11.67 24.33
CA ILE A 419 8.04 11.89 22.89
C ILE A 419 7.75 10.60 22.12
N ASP A 420 8.28 9.48 22.58
CA ASP A 420 8.13 8.19 21.91
C ASP A 420 6.95 7.39 22.47
N PHE A 421 6.59 6.32 21.78
CA PHE A 421 5.62 5.35 22.27
C PHE A 421 6.31 4.21 23.03
N LYS A 422 5.58 3.55 23.94
CA LYS A 422 6.06 2.37 24.68
C LYS A 422 6.33 1.17 23.77
N TYR A 423 5.62 1.10 22.66
CA TYR A 423 5.69 0.01 21.70
C TYR A 423 6.23 0.51 20.38
N PRO A 424 7.13 -0.26 19.74
CA PRO A 424 7.62 0.10 18.43
C PRO A 424 6.56 -0.14 17.35
N SER A 425 6.68 0.55 16.22
CA SER A 425 6.03 0.09 14.99
C SER A 425 6.77 -1.13 14.42
N TYR A 426 6.11 -1.91 13.59
CA TYR A 426 6.75 -3.03 12.87
C TYR A 426 7.91 -2.57 11.98
N VAL A 427 7.87 -1.34 11.46
CA VAL A 427 9.03 -0.81 10.74
C VAL A 427 10.14 -0.42 11.70
N GLN A 428 9.79 0.22 12.82
CA GLN A 428 10.77 0.71 13.77
C GLN A 428 11.70 -0.40 14.27
N ASP A 429 11.11 -1.57 14.62
CA ASP A 429 11.86 -2.65 15.26
C ASP A 429 12.08 -3.88 14.35
N ILE A 430 11.36 -4.01 13.24
CA ILE A 430 11.46 -5.20 12.36
C ILE A 430 11.93 -4.81 10.97
N LEU A 431 11.06 -4.21 10.14
CA LEU A 431 11.39 -4.01 8.72
C LEU A 431 12.47 -2.96 8.48
N GLY A 432 12.56 -1.92 9.30
CA GLY A 432 13.61 -0.92 9.23
C GLY A 432 15.00 -1.55 9.35
N PRO A 433 15.37 -2.06 10.54
CA PRO A 433 16.70 -2.64 10.75
C PRO A 433 16.94 -3.91 9.94
N MET A 434 15.92 -4.79 9.80
CA MET A 434 16.13 -6.09 9.19
C MET A 434 15.97 -6.09 7.66
N CYS A 435 15.31 -5.10 7.06
CA CYS A 435 15.06 -5.05 5.61
C CYS A 435 15.54 -3.72 5.01
N PHE A 436 14.86 -2.60 5.29
CA PHE A 436 15.08 -1.33 4.60
C PHE A 436 16.48 -0.78 4.76
N ASP A 437 17.07 -0.92 5.95
CA ASP A 437 18.42 -0.45 6.21
C ASP A 437 19.46 -1.27 5.41
N TYR A 438 19.14 -2.50 5.02
CA TYR A 438 19.92 -3.30 4.05
C TYR A 438 19.49 -3.13 2.59
N GLY A 439 18.52 -2.26 2.30
CA GLY A 439 17.98 -2.04 0.95
C GLY A 439 16.89 -3.01 0.50
N PHE A 440 16.53 -3.99 1.32
CA PHE A 440 15.44 -4.93 0.99
C PHE A 440 14.10 -4.22 1.09
N GLY A 441 13.30 -4.32 0.04
CA GLY A 441 11.94 -3.82 0.04
C GLY A 441 11.17 -4.32 -1.17
N PRO A 442 9.91 -3.92 -1.33
CA PRO A 442 8.98 -4.53 -2.29
C PRO A 442 9.49 -4.38 -3.71
N PHE A 443 9.79 -5.50 -4.35
CA PHE A 443 10.07 -5.60 -5.77
C PHE A 443 8.95 -6.40 -6.42
N ARG A 444 8.15 -5.76 -7.27
CA ARG A 444 7.00 -6.38 -7.93
C ARG A 444 7.11 -6.28 -9.44
N TRP A 445 6.48 -7.23 -10.12
CA TRP A 445 6.37 -7.21 -11.56
C TRP A 445 5.03 -7.72 -12.05
N VAL A 446 4.70 -7.35 -13.28
CA VAL A 446 3.47 -7.74 -13.99
C VAL A 446 3.84 -8.21 -15.39
N CYS A 447 3.44 -9.44 -15.73
CA CYS A 447 3.59 -10.01 -17.06
C CYS A 447 2.52 -9.42 -17.98
N THR A 448 2.92 -8.57 -18.93
CA THR A 448 1.96 -7.81 -19.76
C THR A 448 1.30 -8.65 -20.85
N SER A 449 1.70 -9.92 -21.00
CA SER A 449 1.02 -10.89 -21.85
C SER A 449 -0.34 -11.33 -21.29
N GLY A 450 -0.54 -11.21 -19.97
CA GLY A 450 -1.69 -11.78 -19.26
C GLY A 450 -1.63 -13.30 -19.07
N LYS A 451 -0.52 -13.95 -19.43
CA LYS A 451 -0.36 -15.41 -19.40
C LYS A 451 0.23 -15.92 -18.07
N PRO A 452 -0.39 -16.90 -17.40
CA PRO A 452 0.20 -17.54 -16.22
C PRO A 452 1.56 -18.17 -16.48
N GLU A 453 1.84 -18.63 -17.70
CA GLU A 453 3.11 -19.28 -18.06
C GLU A 453 4.31 -18.30 -18.02
N ASP A 454 4.08 -17.03 -18.36
CA ASP A 454 5.10 -15.98 -18.21
C ASP A 454 5.34 -15.68 -16.73
N LEU A 455 4.30 -15.78 -15.88
CA LEU A 455 4.45 -15.62 -14.44
C LEU A 455 5.24 -16.78 -13.82
N ASP A 456 4.95 -18.01 -14.23
CA ASP A 456 5.73 -19.19 -13.82
C ASP A 456 7.21 -19.06 -14.21
N THR A 457 7.45 -18.56 -15.42
CA THR A 457 8.81 -18.33 -15.94
C THR A 457 9.54 -17.25 -15.14
N THR A 458 8.87 -16.15 -14.81
CA THR A 458 9.45 -15.08 -14.00
C THR A 458 9.67 -15.50 -12.55
N ASP A 459 8.77 -16.28 -11.95
CA ASP A 459 8.96 -16.88 -10.63
C ASP A 459 10.22 -17.75 -10.58
N GLN A 460 10.41 -18.61 -11.59
CA GLN A 460 11.59 -19.47 -11.69
C GLN A 460 12.88 -18.67 -11.87
N ILE A 461 12.90 -17.66 -12.74
CA ILE A 461 14.07 -16.80 -12.95
C ILE A 461 14.42 -16.05 -11.65
N ALA A 462 13.43 -15.47 -10.97
CA ALA A 462 13.66 -14.75 -9.71
C ALA A 462 14.23 -15.68 -8.63
N LEU A 463 13.72 -16.91 -8.52
CA LEU A 463 14.24 -17.93 -7.62
C LEU A 463 15.71 -18.26 -7.91
N GLU A 464 16.05 -18.57 -9.16
CA GLU A 464 17.42 -18.91 -9.58
C GLU A 464 18.41 -17.78 -9.29
N VAL A 465 18.02 -16.53 -9.59
CA VAL A 465 18.85 -15.35 -9.33
C VAL A 465 19.07 -15.16 -7.83
N MET A 466 18.02 -15.24 -7.02
CA MET A 466 18.11 -15.07 -5.57
C MET A 466 18.95 -16.18 -4.92
N GLU A 467 18.78 -17.44 -5.33
CA GLU A 467 19.60 -18.56 -4.85
C GLU A 467 21.08 -18.40 -5.22
N SER A 468 21.37 -17.85 -6.41
CA SER A 468 22.73 -17.54 -6.85
C SER A 468 23.38 -16.44 -5.99
N ILE A 469 22.68 -15.32 -5.78
CA ILE A 469 23.19 -14.21 -4.96
C ILE A 469 23.40 -14.67 -3.51
N LYS A 470 22.48 -15.48 -2.95
CA LYS A 470 22.57 -15.94 -1.56
C LYS A 470 23.87 -16.68 -1.26
N LYS A 471 24.39 -17.48 -2.19
CA LYS A 471 25.63 -18.26 -2.03
C LYS A 471 26.85 -17.42 -1.70
N VAL A 472 26.90 -16.18 -2.20
CA VAL A 472 28.04 -15.26 -2.04
C VAL A 472 27.67 -14.02 -1.23
N SER A 473 26.42 -13.92 -0.76
CA SER A 473 25.95 -12.81 0.06
C SER A 473 26.56 -12.82 1.47
N PRO A 474 26.83 -11.64 2.05
CA PRO A 474 27.34 -11.54 3.40
C PRO A 474 26.30 -12.01 4.43
N LYS A 475 26.76 -12.44 5.61
CA LYS A 475 25.93 -13.10 6.64
C LYS A 475 24.72 -12.25 7.04
N GLU A 476 24.90 -10.94 7.07
CA GLU A 476 23.95 -9.90 7.47
C GLU A 476 22.66 -9.96 6.66
N ILE A 477 22.73 -10.32 5.37
CA ILE A 477 21.55 -10.31 4.48
C ILE A 477 21.02 -11.71 4.13
N GLN A 478 21.75 -12.78 4.50
CA GLN A 478 21.38 -14.16 4.14
C GLN A 478 20.00 -14.56 4.63
N GLN A 479 19.57 -14.05 5.80
CA GLN A 479 18.24 -14.33 6.34
C GLN A 479 17.13 -13.75 5.45
N GLN A 480 17.24 -12.47 5.08
CA GLN A 480 16.24 -11.82 4.22
C GLN A 480 16.20 -12.48 2.84
N MET A 481 17.35 -12.87 2.31
CA MET A 481 17.40 -13.65 1.07
C MET A 481 16.66 -14.98 1.22
N GLN A 482 16.90 -15.73 2.31
CA GLN A 482 16.25 -17.02 2.54
C GLN A 482 14.73 -16.89 2.67
N ASP A 483 14.24 -15.87 3.37
CA ASP A 483 12.80 -15.66 3.54
C ASP A 483 12.13 -15.41 2.19
N ASN A 484 12.74 -14.58 1.34
CA ASN A 484 12.21 -14.25 0.01
C ASN A 484 12.36 -15.40 -1.01
N ILE A 485 13.39 -16.22 -0.89
CA ILE A 485 13.56 -17.47 -1.66
C ILE A 485 12.46 -18.49 -1.29
N THR A 486 12.14 -18.60 0.01
CA THR A 486 11.09 -19.49 0.49
C THR A 486 9.73 -19.01 -0.03
N TRP A 487 9.47 -17.70 0.10
CA TRP A 487 8.27 -17.08 -0.44
C TRP A 487 8.07 -17.33 -1.93
N ILE A 488 9.07 -17.02 -2.79
CA ILE A 488 8.89 -17.14 -4.25
C ILE A 488 8.68 -18.59 -4.68
N ARG A 489 9.31 -19.56 -3.98
CA ARG A 489 9.12 -21.00 -4.22
C ARG A 489 7.68 -21.44 -3.94
N GLU A 490 7.02 -20.82 -2.97
CA GLU A 490 5.69 -21.21 -2.49
C GLU A 490 4.56 -20.31 -3.01
N ALA A 491 4.89 -19.16 -3.62
CA ALA A 491 3.93 -18.13 -4.01
C ALA A 491 2.81 -18.66 -4.93
N LYS A 492 3.14 -19.53 -5.88
CA LYS A 492 2.16 -20.18 -6.78
C LYS A 492 1.16 -21.05 -6.03
N GLN A 493 1.61 -21.81 -5.04
CA GLN A 493 0.77 -22.73 -4.26
C GLN A 493 -0.26 -21.98 -3.43
N ASN A 494 0.05 -20.75 -3.04
CA ASN A 494 -0.82 -19.89 -2.26
C ASN A 494 -1.97 -19.24 -3.06
N LYS A 495 -1.95 -19.31 -4.41
CA LYS A 495 -3.02 -18.83 -5.31
C LYS A 495 -3.46 -17.37 -5.04
N LEU A 496 -2.50 -16.47 -4.88
CA LEU A 496 -2.76 -15.07 -4.48
C LEU A 496 -2.97 -14.09 -5.66
N VAL A 497 -2.87 -14.58 -6.90
CA VAL A 497 -2.99 -13.75 -8.12
C VAL A 497 -4.45 -13.36 -8.34
N VAL A 498 -4.71 -12.06 -8.49
CA VAL A 498 -6.03 -11.49 -8.82
C VAL A 498 -5.82 -10.37 -9.83
N GLY A 499 -6.59 -10.36 -10.91
CA GLY A 499 -6.39 -9.42 -12.02
C GLY A 499 -5.20 -9.81 -12.88
N SER A 500 -4.23 -8.90 -13.01
CA SER A 500 -3.02 -9.11 -13.80
C SER A 500 -2.12 -10.22 -13.26
N GLN A 501 -1.38 -10.87 -14.16
CA GLN A 501 -0.38 -11.88 -13.81
C GLN A 501 0.83 -11.18 -13.17
N ALA A 502 0.83 -11.14 -11.84
CA ALA A 502 1.76 -10.33 -11.08
C ALA A 502 2.36 -11.11 -9.91
N ARG A 503 3.57 -10.70 -9.50
CA ARG A 503 4.28 -11.24 -8.34
C ARG A 503 5.02 -10.12 -7.59
N ILE A 504 5.33 -10.41 -6.34
CA ILE A 504 6.15 -9.57 -5.45
C ILE A 504 7.13 -10.45 -4.67
N LEU A 505 8.27 -9.88 -4.29
CA LEU A 505 9.16 -10.33 -3.21
C LEU A 505 9.94 -9.12 -2.67
N TYR A 506 10.76 -9.30 -1.63
CA TYR A 506 11.75 -8.28 -1.22
C TYR A 506 13.13 -8.61 -1.78
N ALA A 507 13.78 -7.58 -2.32
CA ALA A 507 15.16 -7.64 -2.82
C ALA A 507 15.90 -6.32 -2.58
N ASP A 508 17.21 -6.42 -2.36
CA ASP A 508 18.14 -5.29 -2.29
C ASP A 508 18.54 -4.79 -3.69
N ALA A 509 19.41 -3.78 -3.78
CA ALA A 509 19.83 -3.20 -5.06
C ALA A 509 20.36 -4.25 -6.04
N GLU A 510 21.22 -5.16 -5.56
CA GLU A 510 21.78 -6.23 -6.38
C GLU A 510 20.71 -7.21 -6.88
N GLY A 511 19.82 -7.66 -5.97
CA GLY A 511 18.72 -8.54 -6.31
C GLY A 511 17.78 -7.93 -7.34
N ARG A 512 17.34 -6.67 -7.13
CA ARG A 512 16.44 -5.98 -8.05
C ARG A 512 17.04 -5.87 -9.45
N ILE A 513 18.29 -5.40 -9.55
CA ILE A 513 18.98 -5.23 -10.85
C ILE A 513 19.16 -6.57 -11.55
N LYS A 514 19.65 -7.61 -10.86
CA LYS A 514 19.91 -8.92 -11.49
C LYS A 514 18.64 -9.63 -11.92
N ILE A 515 17.56 -9.54 -11.14
CA ILE A 515 16.26 -10.12 -11.53
C ILE A 515 15.71 -9.36 -12.75
N ALA A 516 15.72 -8.02 -12.72
CA ALA A 516 15.25 -7.20 -13.83
C ALA A 516 16.05 -7.48 -15.11
N GLU A 517 17.37 -7.56 -15.03
CA GLU A 517 18.22 -7.88 -16.19
C GLU A 517 17.92 -9.28 -16.74
N ALA A 518 17.76 -10.28 -15.87
CA ALA A 518 17.39 -11.63 -16.28
C ALA A 518 16.00 -11.71 -16.94
N PHE A 519 15.03 -10.92 -16.47
CA PHE A 519 13.74 -10.77 -17.15
C PHE A 519 13.90 -10.11 -18.52
N ASN A 520 14.68 -9.03 -18.63
CA ASN A 520 14.91 -8.34 -19.89
C ASN A 520 15.54 -9.28 -20.94
N GLN A 521 16.55 -10.06 -20.55
CA GLN A 521 17.16 -11.08 -21.41
C GLN A 521 16.18 -12.21 -21.79
N ALA A 522 15.32 -12.63 -20.86
CA ALA A 522 14.30 -13.64 -21.14
C ALA A 522 13.22 -13.14 -22.11
N ILE A 523 12.90 -11.84 -22.10
CA ILE A 523 12.04 -11.19 -23.11
C ILE A 523 12.75 -11.15 -24.46
N GLN A 524 14.03 -10.72 -24.48
CA GLN A 524 14.84 -10.64 -25.70
C GLN A 524 14.95 -11.99 -26.43
N THR A 525 15.07 -13.09 -25.67
CA THR A 525 15.18 -14.45 -26.20
C THR A 525 13.83 -15.11 -26.47
N GLY A 526 12.71 -14.45 -26.14
CA GLY A 526 11.36 -14.98 -26.33
C GLY A 526 10.94 -16.05 -25.31
N LYS A 527 11.72 -16.26 -24.24
CA LYS A 527 11.35 -17.14 -23.11
C LYS A 527 10.18 -16.57 -22.32
N ILE A 528 10.13 -15.25 -22.16
CA ILE A 528 8.95 -14.50 -21.71
C ILE A 528 8.30 -13.88 -22.94
N THR A 529 6.99 -14.07 -23.12
CA THR A 529 6.34 -13.83 -24.42
C THR A 529 5.96 -12.38 -24.71
N ALA A 530 6.03 -11.49 -23.72
CA ALA A 530 5.73 -10.07 -23.85
C ALA A 530 6.54 -9.24 -22.83
N PRO A 531 6.55 -7.90 -22.95
CA PRO A 531 7.16 -7.02 -21.95
C PRO A 531 6.72 -7.31 -20.51
N VAL A 532 7.56 -6.93 -19.54
CA VAL A 532 7.25 -7.02 -18.10
C VAL A 532 7.30 -5.63 -17.50
N VAL A 533 6.27 -5.25 -16.75
CA VAL A 533 6.28 -4.01 -15.96
C VAL A 533 6.86 -4.33 -14.59
N LEU A 534 7.94 -3.67 -14.21
CA LEU A 534 8.44 -3.59 -12.85
C LEU A 534 7.77 -2.44 -12.10
N GLY A 535 7.70 -2.57 -10.77
CA GLY A 535 7.36 -1.47 -9.88
C GLY A 535 7.59 -1.86 -8.44
N ARG A 536 6.96 -1.13 -7.52
CA ARG A 536 6.98 -1.41 -6.09
C ARG A 536 5.82 -0.77 -5.34
N ASP A 537 5.68 -1.13 -4.06
CA ASP A 537 4.92 -0.28 -3.15
C ASP A 537 5.69 1.01 -2.86
N HIS A 538 5.02 2.01 -2.31
CA HIS A 538 5.75 3.17 -1.79
C HIS A 538 6.36 2.84 -0.42
N HIS A 539 5.87 1.79 0.26
CA HIS A 539 6.45 1.19 1.46
C HIS A 539 7.82 0.54 1.18
N ASP A 540 8.85 1.35 0.99
CA ASP A 540 10.18 0.92 0.57
C ASP A 540 11.28 1.80 1.20
N VAL A 541 12.54 1.37 1.05
CA VAL A 541 13.75 1.98 1.61
C VAL A 541 13.88 3.49 1.38
N SER A 542 13.58 3.97 0.17
CA SER A 542 13.82 5.37 -0.24
C SER A 542 12.55 6.14 -0.61
N GLY A 543 11.47 5.42 -0.92
CA GLY A 543 10.30 6.02 -1.55
C GLY A 543 9.47 6.88 -0.60
N THR A 544 9.58 6.71 0.73
CA THR A 544 8.63 7.31 1.67
C THR A 544 9.29 7.88 2.90
N ASP A 545 8.92 9.11 3.23
CA ASP A 545 9.15 9.72 4.54
C ASP A 545 7.85 9.70 5.36
N SER A 546 7.89 8.99 6.49
CA SER A 546 6.73 8.69 7.34
C SER A 546 7.20 8.42 8.78
N PRO A 547 7.14 9.43 9.68
CA PRO A 547 7.72 9.35 11.02
C PRO A 547 7.07 8.28 11.91
N TYR A 548 5.88 7.82 11.55
CA TYR A 548 5.12 6.80 12.28
C TYR A 548 5.25 5.41 11.66
N ARG A 549 5.95 5.27 10.52
CA ARG A 549 6.09 4.00 9.82
C ARG A 549 7.43 3.91 9.10
N GLU A 550 7.54 4.22 7.80
CA GLU A 550 8.72 3.96 6.97
C GLU A 550 10.04 4.56 7.50
N THR A 551 9.96 5.71 8.18
CA THR A 551 11.12 6.40 8.77
C THR A 551 11.04 6.46 10.29
N SER A 552 10.25 5.58 10.91
CA SER A 552 10.12 5.52 12.38
C SER A 552 11.39 5.04 13.09
N ASN A 553 12.29 4.33 12.40
CA ASN A 553 13.63 3.95 12.91
C ASN A 553 14.73 4.98 12.59
N ILE A 554 14.37 6.24 12.34
CA ILE A 554 15.32 7.33 12.10
C ILE A 554 15.40 8.22 13.34
N TYR A 555 16.58 8.27 13.96
CA TYR A 555 16.78 8.83 15.30
C TYR A 555 17.55 10.16 15.33
N ASP A 556 18.03 10.66 14.19
CA ASP A 556 18.73 11.96 14.08
C ASP A 556 17.79 13.17 14.06
N GLY A 557 16.47 12.94 14.22
CA GLY A 557 15.42 13.96 14.15
C GLY A 557 14.89 14.23 12.74
N SER A 558 15.53 13.69 11.69
CA SER A 558 15.12 13.92 10.30
C SER A 558 13.86 13.14 9.89
N LYS A 559 13.30 12.27 10.76
CA LYS A 559 12.09 11.47 10.46
C LYS A 559 10.87 12.30 10.01
N PHE A 560 10.84 13.59 10.34
CA PHE A 560 9.79 14.54 9.98
C PHE A 560 10.05 15.34 8.70
N THR A 561 11.22 15.18 8.06
CA THR A 561 11.49 15.81 6.77
C THR A 561 10.94 14.95 5.63
N ALA A 562 10.87 15.51 4.41
CA ALA A 562 10.36 14.81 3.22
C ALA A 562 11.37 14.79 2.06
N ASP A 563 12.64 15.14 2.34
CA ASP A 563 13.66 15.32 1.32
C ASP A 563 13.95 14.01 0.57
N MET A 564 13.99 12.88 1.28
CA MET A 564 14.32 11.58 0.71
C MET A 564 13.30 11.16 -0.35
N ALA A 565 12.01 11.23 -0.02
CA ALA A 565 10.93 10.88 -0.94
C ALA A 565 10.90 11.79 -2.18
N ILE A 566 11.14 13.10 -2.01
CA ILE A 566 11.19 14.07 -3.11
C ILE A 566 12.43 13.84 -3.99
N HIS A 567 13.61 13.63 -3.40
CA HIS A 567 14.81 13.30 -4.17
C HIS A 567 14.66 11.97 -4.90
N ASN A 568 13.99 10.98 -4.30
CA ASN A 568 13.77 9.68 -4.94
C ASN A 568 13.00 9.82 -6.25
N VAL A 569 11.80 10.42 -6.20
CA VAL A 569 10.93 10.54 -7.38
C VAL A 569 11.59 11.37 -8.50
N ILE A 570 12.31 12.44 -8.12
CA ILE A 570 13.07 13.27 -9.05
C ILE A 570 14.22 12.47 -9.67
N GLY A 571 14.98 11.73 -8.86
CA GLY A 571 16.12 10.99 -9.34
C GLY A 571 15.75 9.77 -10.18
N ASP A 572 14.62 9.12 -9.90
CA ASP A 572 14.07 8.04 -10.72
C ASP A 572 13.66 8.56 -12.10
N SER A 573 13.08 9.78 -12.15
CA SER A 573 12.51 10.34 -13.37
C SER A 573 13.53 10.58 -14.48
N PHE A 574 14.79 10.83 -14.14
CA PHE A 574 15.85 11.02 -15.14
C PHE A 574 16.83 9.85 -15.22
N ARG A 575 16.49 8.70 -14.62
CA ARG A 575 17.32 7.48 -14.66
C ARG A 575 16.70 6.31 -15.40
N GLY A 576 15.49 6.47 -15.94
CA GLY A 576 14.88 5.50 -16.84
C GLY A 576 13.56 4.88 -16.36
N ALA A 577 12.93 5.42 -15.31
CA ALA A 577 11.57 5.04 -14.96
C ALA A 577 10.60 5.34 -16.14
N THR A 578 9.69 4.41 -16.43
CA THR A 578 8.65 4.61 -17.44
C THR A 578 7.56 5.56 -16.95
N TRP A 579 7.25 5.53 -15.65
CA TRP A 579 6.51 6.58 -14.97
C TRP A 579 6.96 6.70 -13.52
N VAL A 580 6.74 7.89 -12.96
CA VAL A 580 7.03 8.19 -11.56
C VAL A 580 5.81 8.79 -10.87
N SER A 581 5.75 8.68 -9.55
CA SER A 581 4.63 9.17 -8.75
C SER A 581 5.09 9.70 -7.40
N ILE A 582 4.45 10.79 -6.94
CA ILE A 582 4.62 11.34 -5.59
C ILE A 582 3.26 11.65 -4.97
N HIS A 583 3.01 11.08 -3.80
CA HIS A 583 1.73 11.10 -3.13
C HIS A 583 1.83 11.68 -1.70
N ASN A 584 0.70 12.19 -1.20
CA ASN A 584 0.55 12.66 0.16
C ASN A 584 -0.32 11.69 0.96
N GLY A 585 0.22 11.22 2.08
CA GLY A 585 -0.50 10.52 3.12
C GLY A 585 -0.62 9.01 2.98
N GLY A 586 0.08 8.40 2.03
CA GLY A 586 -0.01 6.96 1.78
C GLY A 586 0.32 6.15 3.03
N GLY A 587 -0.59 5.26 3.42
CA GLY A 587 -0.41 4.40 4.59
C GLY A 587 -1.00 4.96 5.88
N VAL A 588 -0.29 5.90 6.52
CA VAL A 588 -0.64 6.40 7.86
C VAL A 588 -1.79 7.42 7.82
N GLY A 589 -1.96 8.14 6.71
CA GLY A 589 -3.04 9.11 6.53
C GLY A 589 -2.60 10.45 5.95
N TRP A 590 -3.56 11.21 5.44
CA TRP A 590 -3.34 12.50 4.77
C TRP A 590 -2.60 13.51 5.65
N GLY A 591 -1.53 14.12 5.10
CA GLY A 591 -0.73 15.14 5.77
C GLY A 591 0.37 14.60 6.70
N GLU A 592 0.39 13.30 6.97
CA GLU A 592 1.37 12.66 7.87
C GLU A 592 2.56 12.04 7.11
N VAL A 593 2.48 11.93 5.78
CA VAL A 593 3.42 11.15 4.95
C VAL A 593 3.63 11.78 3.58
N ILE A 594 4.86 11.72 3.06
CA ILE A 594 5.15 11.94 1.64
C ILE A 594 5.75 10.66 1.06
N ASN A 595 5.11 10.10 0.04
CA ASN A 595 5.42 8.76 -0.46
C ASN A 595 5.42 8.69 -1.98
N GLY A 596 6.49 8.17 -2.57
CA GLY A 596 6.72 8.05 -4.00
C GLY A 596 7.03 6.63 -4.48
N GLY A 597 6.82 6.42 -5.77
CA GLY A 597 7.02 5.14 -6.43
C GLY A 597 7.16 5.30 -7.93
N PHE A 598 7.47 4.19 -8.60
CA PHE A 598 7.74 4.14 -10.02
C PHE A 598 7.07 2.93 -10.69
N GLY A 599 6.98 2.98 -12.00
CA GLY A 599 6.88 1.80 -12.83
C GLY A 599 7.86 1.86 -14.00
N MET A 600 8.34 0.69 -14.44
CA MET A 600 9.32 0.56 -15.50
C MET A 600 8.97 -0.62 -16.40
N LEU A 601 8.85 -0.37 -17.71
CA LEU A 601 8.65 -1.42 -18.70
C LEU A 601 10.00 -1.99 -19.13
N LEU A 602 10.15 -3.31 -19.04
CA LEU A 602 11.22 -4.08 -19.68
C LEU A 602 10.67 -4.67 -20.98
N ASP A 603 11.34 -4.40 -22.10
CA ASP A 603 10.91 -4.81 -23.44
C ASP A 603 11.95 -5.65 -24.18
N GLY A 604 13.02 -6.08 -23.49
CA GLY A 604 14.10 -6.89 -24.04
C GLY A 604 15.19 -6.08 -24.76
N THR A 605 15.11 -4.75 -24.75
CA THR A 605 16.10 -3.90 -25.42
C THR A 605 17.34 -3.64 -24.55
N GLU A 606 18.48 -3.35 -25.20
CA GLU A 606 19.70 -2.92 -24.51
C GLU A 606 19.49 -1.57 -23.78
N GLU A 607 18.59 -0.73 -24.29
CA GLU A 607 18.21 0.53 -23.65
C GLU A 607 17.50 0.28 -22.32
N ALA A 608 16.57 -0.69 -22.26
CA ALA A 608 15.94 -1.10 -21.01
C ALA A 608 16.96 -1.63 -19.99
N SER A 609 17.97 -2.40 -20.42
CA SER A 609 19.08 -2.85 -19.54
C SER A 609 19.87 -1.69 -18.93
N LYS A 610 20.16 -0.64 -19.71
CA LYS A 610 20.86 0.55 -19.19
C LYS A 610 19.98 1.35 -18.22
N LYS A 611 18.68 1.45 -18.49
CA LYS A 611 17.70 2.18 -17.67
C LYS A 611 17.43 1.47 -16.35
N LEU A 612 17.20 0.15 -16.37
CA LEU A 612 16.92 -0.62 -15.15
C LEU A 612 18.09 -0.57 -14.18
N GLU A 613 19.34 -0.66 -14.66
CA GLU A 613 20.52 -0.62 -13.79
C GLU A 613 20.62 0.73 -13.07
N ARG A 614 20.57 1.83 -13.83
CA ARG A 614 20.71 3.19 -13.27
C ARG A 614 19.58 3.53 -12.30
N MET A 615 18.36 3.21 -12.66
CA MET A 615 17.18 3.57 -11.88
C MET A 615 17.07 2.74 -10.61
N LEU A 616 17.15 1.40 -10.70
CA LEU A 616 17.02 0.53 -9.51
C LEU A 616 18.21 0.69 -8.56
N PHE A 617 19.41 1.00 -9.08
CA PHE A 617 20.56 1.37 -8.26
C PHE A 617 20.27 2.61 -7.41
N TYR A 618 19.72 3.66 -8.02
CA TYR A 618 19.41 4.91 -7.32
C TYR A 618 18.23 4.77 -6.36
N ASP A 619 17.13 4.15 -6.82
CA ASP A 619 15.89 3.95 -6.04
C ASP A 619 16.14 3.21 -4.72
N VAL A 620 17.16 2.35 -4.65
CA VAL A 620 17.56 1.69 -3.41
C VAL A 620 18.60 2.49 -2.65
N ASN A 621 19.71 2.87 -3.29
CA ASN A 621 20.86 3.43 -2.57
C ASN A 621 20.64 4.86 -2.08
N ASN A 622 19.67 5.61 -2.62
CA ASN A 622 19.25 6.90 -2.09
C ASN A 622 18.82 6.79 -0.61
N GLY A 623 17.92 5.86 -0.31
CA GLY A 623 17.41 5.63 1.03
C GLY A 623 18.43 4.99 1.95
N ILE A 624 19.25 4.05 1.47
CA ILE A 624 20.36 3.51 2.28
C ILE A 624 21.32 4.65 2.65
N SER A 625 21.64 5.54 1.71
CA SER A 625 22.51 6.70 1.99
C SER A 625 21.91 7.59 3.08
N ARG A 626 20.62 7.94 2.99
CA ARG A 626 19.92 8.72 4.03
C ARG A 626 19.91 7.99 5.37
N ARG A 627 19.52 6.72 5.39
CA ARG A 627 19.43 5.89 6.61
C ARG A 627 20.80 5.74 7.30
N SER A 628 21.85 5.58 6.50
CA SER A 628 23.23 5.54 7.01
C SER A 628 23.66 6.88 7.60
N TRP A 629 23.28 8.01 6.97
CA TRP A 629 23.53 9.35 7.50
C TRP A 629 22.81 9.59 8.84
N ALA A 630 21.60 9.05 8.98
CA ALA A 630 20.86 9.04 10.25
C ALA A 630 21.45 8.12 11.33
N ARG A 631 22.58 7.46 11.02
CA ARG A 631 23.39 6.59 11.90
C ARG A 631 22.80 5.21 12.15
N ASN A 632 21.95 4.70 11.26
CA ASN A 632 21.49 3.32 11.35
C ASN A 632 22.65 2.37 11.00
N GLU A 633 22.94 1.42 11.90
CA GLU A 633 24.12 0.55 11.81
C GLU A 633 24.08 -0.33 10.56
N GLU A 634 22.93 -0.93 10.29
CA GLU A 634 22.69 -1.81 9.16
C GLU A 634 22.82 -1.07 7.82
N ALA A 635 22.38 0.19 7.78
CA ALA A 635 22.53 1.05 6.61
C ALA A 635 23.97 1.52 6.39
N LEU A 636 24.72 1.79 7.46
CA LEU A 636 26.16 2.06 7.38
C LEU A 636 26.93 0.87 6.81
N PHE A 637 26.56 -0.36 7.19
CA PHE A 637 27.12 -1.56 6.59
C PHE A 637 26.77 -1.65 5.10
N ALA A 638 25.49 -1.53 4.76
CA ALA A 638 25.01 -1.71 3.40
C ALA A 638 25.61 -0.68 2.43
N ILE A 639 25.70 0.60 2.83
CA ILE A 639 26.22 1.65 1.96
C ILE A 639 27.73 1.54 1.73
N LYS A 640 28.50 1.13 2.76
CA LYS A 640 29.95 0.89 2.63
C LYS A 640 30.22 -0.24 1.64
N ARG A 641 29.49 -1.36 1.78
CA ARG A 641 29.56 -2.48 0.83
C ARG A 641 29.23 -2.03 -0.60
N GLU A 642 28.22 -1.18 -0.77
CA GLU A 642 27.85 -0.73 -2.12
C GLU A 642 28.86 0.26 -2.72
N MET A 643 29.46 1.14 -1.90
CA MET A 643 30.58 2.00 -2.36
C MET A 643 31.81 1.20 -2.79
N GLU A 644 32.10 0.06 -2.14
CA GLU A 644 33.16 -0.85 -2.55
C GLU A 644 32.85 -1.56 -3.88
N ARG A 645 31.60 -1.97 -4.09
CA ARG A 645 31.13 -2.62 -5.33
C ARG A 645 31.00 -1.64 -6.50
N THR A 646 30.64 -0.40 -6.20
CA THR A 646 30.36 0.65 -7.19
C THR A 646 31.24 1.88 -6.92
N PRO A 647 32.49 1.94 -7.43
CA PRO A 647 33.47 2.98 -7.09
C PRO A 647 33.07 4.42 -7.46
N GLN A 648 32.06 4.59 -8.33
CA GLN A 648 31.51 5.89 -8.70
C GLN A 648 30.51 6.42 -7.66
N LEU A 649 29.95 5.56 -6.80
CA LEU A 649 29.12 5.97 -5.69
C LEU A 649 30.03 6.53 -4.58
N LYS A 650 29.89 7.82 -4.31
CA LYS A 650 30.56 8.48 -3.19
C LYS A 650 29.53 9.21 -2.37
N VAL A 651 29.29 8.73 -1.14
CA VAL A 651 28.36 9.35 -0.20
C VAL A 651 29.09 9.81 1.05
N THR A 652 28.47 10.74 1.78
CA THR A 652 28.98 11.19 3.07
C THR A 652 28.65 10.17 4.14
N LEU A 653 29.67 9.63 4.81
CA LEU A 653 29.49 8.80 6.00
C LEU A 653 29.48 9.69 7.26
N PRO A 654 28.56 9.49 8.21
CA PRO A 654 28.58 10.21 9.47
C PRO A 654 29.78 9.79 10.32
N ASN A 655 30.33 10.74 11.06
CA ASN A 655 31.25 10.45 12.16
C ASN A 655 30.41 10.27 13.43
N LEU A 656 30.49 9.10 14.05
CA LEU A 656 29.72 8.80 15.26
C LEU A 656 30.41 9.47 16.45
N VAL A 657 29.61 10.13 17.30
CA VAL A 657 30.05 10.70 18.58
C VAL A 657 29.77 9.67 19.68
N ASP A 658 30.65 9.62 20.68
CA ASP A 658 30.44 8.84 21.88
C ASP A 658 29.39 9.51 22.77
N ASP A 659 28.37 8.78 23.20
CA ASP A 659 27.30 9.32 24.02
C ASP A 659 27.80 9.70 25.43
N GLU A 660 28.82 9.01 25.97
CA GLU A 660 29.44 9.36 27.27
C GLU A 660 30.07 10.76 27.25
N LEU A 661 30.55 11.19 26.08
CA LEU A 661 31.08 12.54 25.91
C LEU A 661 29.97 13.59 26.13
N LEU A 662 28.75 13.32 25.69
CA LEU A 662 27.62 14.26 25.74
C LEU A 662 26.99 14.34 27.14
N GLU A 663 26.91 13.23 27.86
CA GLU A 663 26.41 13.20 29.26
C GLU A 663 27.25 14.07 30.20
N ASN A 664 28.52 14.31 29.85
CA ASN A 664 29.39 15.20 30.61
C ASN A 664 29.20 16.70 30.29
N PHE A 665 28.46 17.04 29.23
CA PHE A 665 28.24 18.43 28.78
C PHE A 665 26.83 18.96 29.03
N ILE A 666 25.80 18.10 29.03
CA ILE A 666 24.37 18.45 29.15
C ILE A 666 23.84 17.83 30.43
#